data_AF-A0A9E5VV64-F1
#
_entry.id   AF-A0A9E5VV64-F1
#
_cell.length_a   1.000
_cell.length_b   1.000
_cell.length_c   1.000
_cell.angle_alpha   90.00
_cell.angle_beta   90.00
_cell.angle_gamma   90.00
#
_symmetry.space_group_name_H-M   'P 1'
#
loop_
_entity.id
_entity.type
_entity.pdbx_description
1 polymer ?
#
loop_
_entity_poly.entity_id
_entity_poly.type
_entity_poly.pdbx_seq_one_letter_code
_entity_poly.pdbx_strand_id
1 'polypeptide(L)'
;MRGFSSKSAVCEVVLAVLAVVCSWGVSTQAAEEHAAAVVQGIQIPGEISAADAVWVGRREVHWKFRGDVIREIVPEGTFVHKGDFLLSVETNLWERERDNCQGLVKRREAELAGAEARLSAAQADLEATKKKAAPRLQPLQLAVERLRGLPDPIELSAARSDLELRLAHSKEARRQVEAVDAMVESQAEARQAVMEARLAADIAAADADVARAELSEVEQGAESREIEIAESELAMARMDADLDIAEKSLAVERARLDVRGGEYRLSLAQREVDLWEGIIAGAVRTAPADGFVAYEKTYVGSGQFEKVGPGVEVGWGERICSIFGGRAFRFRGRAGEGVLGRIHAGQTARVTLSALPEQVLTGRVTSLDVASAREDEERPAVAELESPRPKEFEVLIEIDNPPDGLLPGLGGEATIVADATPEGSSGRSAHGPALQSAPDALRFAGAVEPVRSTAVLTHNSVAGTIIRLAPQYSWLNEGDAVLETNGYHTHAYVKRAEDPPKFARAELEQLRRKMDNETSRWRAEVRKAQMARKVAGLRLDLLRAQPGPHPIAAEEARLRRAEIERERARQRLALAREAGLDSVRELQAKELAESLADLAVREAEIRLAKVKAGAPAARIREAELDLEEAEGKLAFAEAMADKMASVTEAELAVAQAAVADADEESQHYKDQYEYRIVRAPVAGSIMYNPYIHYLRKRVSIGDDLPASVQCVGYIVDLSRLKFCAVVEEPYLGRVAIGDKARVELLAFPGRAFDGEVLSVVPLVTDREEILSTMVDAPRLSGVRAARVDVLVELPQGEELRVLPGMTGTVELAAARTGKE
;
A
#
# COMPACT_ATOMS: atom_id res chain seq x y z
N MET A 1 47.31 52.66 -24.15
CA MET A 1 46.59 52.66 -25.44
C MET A 1 47.53 52.06 -26.47
N ARG A 2 47.76 50.78 -26.28
CA ARG A 2 49.10 50.15 -26.25
C ARG A 2 48.84 48.65 -26.47
N GLY A 3 49.45 47.90 -27.38
CA GLY A 3 50.69 48.14 -28.11
C GLY A 3 51.89 47.65 -27.29
N PHE A 4 52.64 46.72 -27.87
CA PHE A 4 54.05 46.40 -27.56
C PHE A 4 54.41 45.76 -26.20
N SER A 5 55.06 44.60 -26.33
CA SER A 5 56.40 44.29 -25.81
C SER A 5 56.72 44.43 -24.31
N SER A 6 57.38 43.36 -23.85
CA SER A 6 58.67 43.39 -23.15
C SER A 6 58.77 43.97 -21.75
N LYS A 7 59.56 43.26 -20.93
CA LYS A 7 60.36 43.77 -19.80
C LYS A 7 59.49 44.22 -18.61
N SER A 8 59.79 43.91 -17.36
CA SER A 8 61.01 43.44 -16.72
C SER A 8 60.69 43.24 -15.25
N ALA A 9 60.96 42.06 -14.70
CA ALA A 9 61.44 41.84 -13.33
C ALA A 9 61.87 40.38 -13.20
N VAL A 10 62.89 40.04 -13.99
CA VAL A 10 63.83 38.94 -13.73
C VAL A 10 64.97 39.58 -12.93
N CYS A 11 65.29 39.07 -11.75
CA CYS A 11 66.64 38.96 -11.15
C CYS A 11 66.54 38.75 -9.63
N GLU A 12 67.43 37.89 -9.11
CA GLU A 12 67.67 37.55 -7.69
C GLU A 12 66.61 36.59 -7.12
N VAL A 13 66.83 35.27 -6.94
CA VAL A 13 68.00 34.56 -6.39
C VAL A 13 68.00 33.11 -6.94
N VAL A 14 68.46 32.92 -8.19
CA VAL A 14 68.75 31.59 -8.81
C VAL A 14 70.26 31.40 -9.00
N LEU A 15 71.08 32.04 -8.14
CA LEU A 15 72.53 31.97 -8.21
C LEU A 15 73.09 31.71 -6.80
N ALA A 16 73.50 30.44 -6.58
CA ALA A 16 74.04 29.77 -5.38
C ALA A 16 73.01 28.73 -4.87
N VAL A 17 73.09 27.43 -5.14
CA VAL A 17 74.20 26.51 -4.87
C VAL A 17 74.09 25.27 -5.80
N LEU A 18 74.18 25.46 -7.12
CA LEU A 18 74.44 24.38 -8.08
C LEU A 18 75.76 24.63 -8.81
N ALA A 19 76.83 24.66 -8.02
CA ALA A 19 78.21 24.61 -8.46
C ALA A 19 78.97 23.69 -7.51
N VAL A 20 79.00 22.40 -7.83
CA VAL A 20 80.18 21.49 -7.87
C VAL A 20 79.62 20.08 -8.11
N VAL A 21 79.55 19.72 -9.39
CA VAL A 21 79.49 18.34 -9.87
C VAL A 21 80.90 17.97 -10.31
N CYS A 22 81.36 16.79 -9.87
CA CYS A 22 82.48 15.98 -10.38
C CYS A 22 83.92 16.46 -10.15
N SER A 23 84.70 15.71 -9.35
CA SER A 23 85.57 14.62 -9.88
C SER A 23 86.62 14.12 -8.86
N TRP A 24 86.72 12.79 -8.80
CA TRP A 24 87.90 11.95 -8.50
C TRP A 24 88.37 11.77 -7.03
N GLY A 25 88.01 10.60 -6.49
CA GLY A 25 89.01 9.55 -6.29
C GLY A 25 89.40 9.18 -4.84
N VAL A 26 89.09 7.92 -4.47
CA VAL A 26 89.88 7.01 -3.61
C VAL A 26 89.93 7.41 -2.11
N SER A 27 89.68 6.60 -1.07
CA SER A 27 89.51 5.16 -0.85
C SER A 27 89.02 4.93 0.60
N THR A 28 88.31 3.82 0.78
CA THR A 28 88.38 2.87 1.92
C THR A 28 88.05 3.31 3.36
N GLN A 29 87.00 2.66 3.87
CA GLN A 29 86.92 1.95 5.16
C GLN A 29 87.10 2.78 6.45
N ALA A 30 86.04 2.90 7.24
CA ALA A 30 85.87 2.11 8.48
C ALA A 30 84.56 2.47 9.22
N ALA A 31 83.80 1.42 9.52
CA ALA A 31 82.94 1.24 10.70
C ALA A 31 81.76 2.21 10.91
N GLU A 32 80.63 1.91 10.26
CA GLU A 32 79.31 2.07 10.88
C GLU A 32 79.14 0.99 11.97
N GLU A 33 79.42 1.35 13.21
CA GLU A 33 78.86 0.68 14.38
C GLU A 33 77.81 1.61 14.99
N HIS A 34 76.57 1.51 14.52
CA HIS A 34 75.43 1.93 15.31
C HIS A 34 74.45 0.77 15.43
N ALA A 35 74.60 0.10 16.57
CA ALA A 35 73.65 -0.77 17.26
C ALA A 35 72.27 -0.89 16.61
N ALA A 36 72.05 -2.03 15.95
CA ALA A 36 70.74 -2.64 15.90
C ALA A 36 70.31 -2.92 17.35
N ALA A 37 69.61 -1.97 17.97
CA ALA A 37 68.76 -2.30 19.10
C ALA A 37 67.80 -3.38 18.58
N VAL A 38 67.98 -4.60 19.09
CA VAL A 38 67.10 -5.73 18.80
C VAL A 38 65.74 -5.38 19.38
N VAL A 39 64.92 -4.70 18.58
CA VAL A 39 63.49 -4.63 18.85
C VAL A 39 62.98 -6.04 18.62
N GLN A 40 62.59 -6.73 19.69
CA GLN A 40 61.89 -8.01 19.59
C GLN A 40 60.57 -7.78 18.84
N GLY A 41 60.62 -7.92 17.52
CA GLY A 41 59.44 -7.82 16.66
C GLY A 41 58.67 -9.13 16.73
N ILE A 42 57.34 -9.04 16.79
CA ILE A 42 56.46 -10.21 16.82
C ILE A 42 56.23 -10.66 15.37
N GLN A 43 56.75 -11.82 15.00
CA GLN A 43 56.60 -12.39 13.66
C GLN A 43 55.30 -13.18 13.56
N ILE A 44 54.50 -12.88 12.54
CA ILE A 44 53.23 -13.54 12.25
C ILE A 44 53.15 -13.93 10.77
N PRO A 45 52.96 -15.22 10.43
CA PRO A 45 52.75 -15.65 9.06
C PRO A 45 51.35 -15.24 8.58
N GLY A 46 51.20 -14.99 7.29
CA GLY A 46 49.96 -14.46 6.75
C GLY A 46 49.93 -14.35 5.23
N GLU A 47 48.90 -13.68 4.74
CA GLU A 47 48.69 -13.42 3.31
C GLU A 47 48.28 -11.97 3.08
N ILE A 48 48.63 -11.42 1.92
CA ILE A 48 48.19 -10.08 1.52
C ILE A 48 46.83 -10.14 0.81
N SER A 49 45.97 -9.19 1.10
CA SER A 49 44.66 -9.01 0.47
C SER A 49 44.46 -7.55 0.09
N ALA A 50 43.73 -7.27 -0.98
CA ALA A 50 43.45 -5.90 -1.39
C ALA A 50 42.40 -5.29 -0.44
N ALA A 51 42.72 -4.14 0.14
CA ALA A 51 41.84 -3.40 1.05
C ALA A 51 40.83 -2.52 0.28
N ASP A 52 41.17 -2.13 -0.95
CA ASP A 52 40.36 -1.33 -1.88
C ASP A 52 39.65 -2.17 -2.95
N ALA A 53 39.59 -3.50 -2.78
CA ALA A 53 38.95 -4.38 -3.76
C ALA A 53 37.46 -4.02 -3.93
N VAL A 54 37.14 -3.50 -5.13
CA VAL A 54 35.76 -3.28 -5.57
C VAL A 54 35.30 -4.57 -6.26
N TRP A 55 34.38 -5.26 -5.61
CA TRP A 55 33.81 -6.49 -6.13
C TRP A 55 32.81 -6.19 -7.25
N VAL A 56 33.05 -6.79 -8.40
CA VAL A 56 32.07 -6.91 -9.47
C VAL A 56 31.41 -8.27 -9.31
N GLY A 57 30.27 -8.28 -8.63
CA GLY A 57 29.38 -9.43 -8.60
C GLY A 57 28.43 -9.43 -9.78
N ARG A 58 27.66 -10.51 -9.93
CA ARG A 58 26.46 -10.48 -10.77
C ARG A 58 25.51 -9.41 -10.24
N ARG A 59 25.12 -8.43 -11.06
CA ARG A 59 24.02 -7.50 -10.72
C ARG A 59 22.73 -8.31 -10.71
N GLU A 60 21.85 -8.09 -9.73
CA GLU A 60 20.55 -8.78 -9.64
C GLU A 60 19.87 -8.87 -11.01
N VAL A 61 19.85 -10.08 -11.58
CA VAL A 61 19.06 -10.39 -12.76
C VAL A 61 17.80 -11.07 -12.28
N HIS A 62 16.68 -10.76 -12.92
CA HIS A 62 15.36 -11.33 -12.65
C HIS A 62 15.40 -12.85 -12.38
N TRP A 63 14.68 -13.32 -11.35
CA TRP A 63 14.61 -14.70 -10.81
C TRP A 63 14.39 -15.84 -11.82
N LYS A 64 13.98 -15.51 -13.05
CA LYS A 64 13.65 -16.45 -14.13
C LYS A 64 14.88 -17.10 -14.77
N PHE A 65 16.08 -16.56 -14.60
CA PHE A 65 17.31 -17.09 -15.21
C PHE A 65 18.32 -17.56 -14.14
N ARG A 66 18.69 -18.85 -14.21
CA ARG A 66 19.54 -19.53 -13.21
C ARG A 66 21.01 -19.14 -13.25
N GLY A 67 21.49 -18.62 -14.38
CA GLY A 67 22.84 -18.08 -14.50
C GLY A 67 22.98 -17.27 -15.78
N ASP A 68 24.06 -16.49 -15.83
CA ASP A 68 24.44 -15.75 -17.03
C ASP A 68 25.65 -16.44 -17.66
N VAL A 69 25.59 -16.70 -18.96
CA VAL A 69 26.73 -17.24 -19.69
C VAL A 69 27.60 -16.08 -20.15
N ILE A 70 28.85 -16.06 -19.71
CA ILE A 70 29.81 -15.04 -20.11
C ILE A 70 30.19 -15.26 -21.57
N ARG A 71 29.97 -14.26 -22.41
CA ARG A 71 30.30 -14.32 -23.84
C ARG A 71 31.73 -13.85 -24.09
N GLU A 72 32.07 -12.67 -23.58
CA GLU A 72 33.40 -12.07 -23.72
C GLU A 72 33.84 -11.48 -22.38
N ILE A 73 35.13 -11.52 -22.09
CA ILE A 73 35.68 -11.04 -20.82
C ILE A 73 37.12 -10.54 -21.02
N VAL A 74 37.49 -9.49 -20.30
CA VAL A 74 38.86 -8.96 -20.30
C VAL A 74 39.80 -9.97 -19.65
N PRO A 75 41.02 -10.22 -20.18
CA PRO A 75 41.98 -11.11 -19.56
C PRO A 75 42.31 -10.73 -18.11
N GLU A 76 42.55 -11.73 -17.27
CA GLU A 76 42.95 -11.50 -15.88
C GLU A 76 44.28 -10.73 -15.78
N GLY A 77 44.41 -9.89 -14.76
CA GLY A 77 45.60 -9.05 -14.55
C GLY A 77 45.68 -7.85 -15.50
N THR A 78 44.66 -7.61 -16.33
CA THR A 78 44.56 -6.40 -17.15
C THR A 78 44.20 -5.21 -16.27
N PHE A 79 44.85 -4.07 -16.48
CA PHE A 79 44.47 -2.80 -15.87
C PHE A 79 43.33 -2.17 -16.68
N VAL A 80 42.22 -1.85 -16.01
CA VAL A 80 41.04 -1.21 -16.60
C VAL A 80 40.81 0.16 -15.96
N HIS A 81 40.39 1.14 -16.76
CA HIS A 81 39.87 2.40 -16.25
C HIS A 81 38.38 2.31 -15.99
N LYS A 82 37.87 3.13 -15.09
CA LYS A 82 36.45 3.26 -14.81
C LYS A 82 35.69 3.59 -16.09
N GLY A 83 34.74 2.72 -16.43
CA GLY A 83 33.95 2.80 -17.66
C GLY A 83 34.46 1.95 -18.82
N ASP A 84 35.66 1.38 -18.73
CA ASP A 84 36.17 0.45 -19.75
C ASP A 84 35.36 -0.84 -19.75
N PHE A 85 35.30 -1.51 -20.90
CA PHE A 85 34.68 -2.82 -21.04
C PHE A 85 35.34 -3.83 -20.11
N LEU A 86 34.53 -4.67 -19.45
CA LEU A 86 35.00 -5.71 -18.54
C LEU A 86 34.53 -7.10 -18.96
N LEU A 87 33.22 -7.28 -19.17
CA LEU A 87 32.65 -8.52 -19.68
C LEU A 87 31.31 -8.26 -20.38
N SER A 88 30.90 -9.19 -21.23
CA SER A 88 29.56 -9.27 -21.78
C SER A 88 28.94 -10.65 -21.51
N VAL A 89 27.63 -10.68 -21.38
CA VAL A 89 26.86 -11.92 -21.21
C VAL A 89 25.90 -12.13 -22.39
N GLU A 90 25.52 -13.37 -22.64
CA GLU A 90 24.59 -13.70 -23.73
C GLU A 90 23.18 -13.13 -23.49
N THR A 91 22.63 -12.42 -24.48
CA THR A 91 21.34 -11.72 -24.40
C THR A 91 20.18 -12.44 -25.08
N ASN A 92 20.44 -13.54 -25.81
CA ASN A 92 19.45 -14.20 -26.68
C ASN A 92 18.12 -14.53 -25.96
N LEU A 93 18.21 -14.99 -24.70
CA LEU A 93 17.04 -15.32 -23.90
C LEU A 93 16.28 -14.06 -23.43
N TRP A 94 16.99 -12.98 -23.14
CA TRP A 94 16.42 -11.71 -22.69
C TRP A 94 15.75 -10.97 -23.85
N GLU A 95 16.35 -11.00 -25.03
CA GLU A 95 15.78 -10.43 -26.26
C GLU A 95 14.46 -11.11 -26.62
N ARG A 96 14.39 -12.44 -26.51
CA ARG A 96 13.14 -13.18 -26.70
C ARG A 96 12.06 -12.76 -25.69
N GLU A 97 12.43 -12.51 -24.44
CA GLU A 97 11.45 -12.04 -23.45
C GLU A 97 11.02 -10.59 -23.66
N ARG A 98 11.94 -9.72 -24.08
CA ARG A 98 11.63 -8.37 -24.53
C ARG A 98 10.62 -8.41 -25.68
N ASP A 99 10.83 -9.28 -26.67
CA ASP A 99 9.91 -9.45 -27.81
C ASP A 99 8.53 -9.99 -27.36
N ASN A 100 8.49 -10.94 -26.41
CA ASN A 100 7.24 -11.42 -25.81
C ASN A 100 6.49 -10.29 -25.09
N CYS A 101 7.18 -9.47 -24.32
CA CYS A 101 6.61 -8.31 -23.64
C CYS A 101 6.10 -7.27 -24.65
N GLN A 102 6.81 -7.04 -25.75
CA GLN A 102 6.33 -6.18 -26.84
C GLN A 102 5.07 -6.75 -27.51
N GLY A 103 4.97 -8.07 -27.66
CA GLY A 103 3.75 -8.74 -28.09
C GLY A 103 2.58 -8.48 -27.14
N LEU A 104 2.83 -8.50 -25.82
CA LEU A 104 1.84 -8.16 -24.80
C LEU A 104 1.42 -6.69 -24.89
N VAL A 105 2.35 -5.75 -25.07
CA VAL A 105 2.06 -4.32 -25.28
C VAL A 105 1.08 -4.14 -26.44
N LYS A 106 1.36 -4.72 -27.62
CA LYS A 106 0.47 -4.65 -28.80
C LYS A 106 -0.94 -5.19 -28.49
N ARG A 107 -1.04 -6.25 -27.69
CA ARG A 107 -2.34 -6.79 -27.26
C ARG A 107 -3.07 -5.82 -26.33
N ARG A 108 -2.36 -5.17 -25.40
CA ARG A 108 -2.95 -4.15 -24.49
C ARG A 108 -3.37 -2.89 -25.24
N GLU A 109 -2.62 -2.46 -26.25
CA GLU A 109 -3.02 -1.36 -27.15
C GLU A 109 -4.34 -1.68 -27.87
N ALA A 110 -4.48 -2.89 -28.43
CA ALA A 110 -5.73 -3.31 -29.07
C ALA A 110 -6.91 -3.38 -28.09
N GLU A 111 -6.68 -3.85 -26.86
CA GLU A 111 -7.69 -3.85 -25.79
C GLU A 111 -8.11 -2.43 -25.39
N LEU A 112 -7.16 -1.49 -25.29
CA LEU A 112 -7.41 -0.07 -25.01
C LEU A 112 -8.24 0.57 -26.12
N ALA A 113 -7.85 0.39 -27.38
CA ALA A 113 -8.61 0.88 -28.53
C ALA A 113 -10.05 0.33 -28.54
N GLY A 114 -10.24 -0.93 -28.16
CA GLY A 114 -11.57 -1.52 -27.97
C GLY A 114 -12.37 -0.88 -26.83
N ALA A 115 -11.71 -0.47 -25.74
CA ALA A 115 -12.35 0.26 -24.64
C ALA A 115 -12.73 1.70 -25.04
N GLU A 116 -11.87 2.40 -25.78
CA GLU A 116 -12.13 3.74 -26.31
C GLU A 116 -13.33 3.75 -27.28
N ALA A 117 -13.41 2.74 -28.15
CA ALA A 117 -14.56 2.58 -29.04
C ALA A 117 -15.88 2.37 -28.26
N ARG A 118 -15.85 1.59 -27.18
CA ARG A 118 -17.01 1.42 -26.27
C ARG A 118 -17.38 2.73 -25.58
N LEU A 119 -16.41 3.53 -25.13
CA LEU A 119 -16.66 4.85 -24.55
C LEU A 119 -17.34 5.78 -25.56
N SER A 120 -16.83 5.84 -26.79
CA SER A 120 -17.42 6.63 -27.86
C SER A 120 -18.87 6.22 -28.16
N ALA A 121 -19.14 4.90 -28.25
CA ALA A 121 -20.49 4.38 -28.44
C ALA A 121 -21.43 4.75 -27.27
N ALA A 122 -20.97 4.61 -26.02
CA ALA A 122 -21.75 4.99 -24.85
C ALA A 122 -22.08 6.50 -24.81
N GLN A 123 -21.15 7.35 -25.24
CA GLN A 123 -21.38 8.80 -25.35
C GLN A 123 -22.42 9.13 -26.42
N ALA A 124 -22.34 8.48 -27.58
CA ALA A 124 -23.32 8.65 -28.64
C ALA A 124 -24.73 8.21 -28.18
N ASP A 125 -24.83 7.10 -27.45
CA ASP A 125 -26.09 6.60 -26.88
C ASP A 125 -26.69 7.56 -25.85
N LEU A 126 -25.88 8.14 -24.97
CA LEU A 126 -26.33 9.15 -24.01
C LEU A 126 -26.90 10.38 -24.73
N GLU A 127 -26.19 10.91 -25.73
CA GLU A 127 -26.64 12.06 -26.49
C GLU A 127 -27.91 11.77 -27.32
N ALA A 128 -28.02 10.56 -27.89
CA ALA A 128 -29.23 10.12 -28.56
C ALA A 128 -30.42 10.03 -27.58
N THR A 129 -30.19 9.57 -26.35
CA THR A 129 -31.21 9.46 -25.30
C THR A 129 -31.70 10.83 -24.85
N LYS A 130 -30.80 11.78 -24.60
CA LYS A 130 -31.16 13.19 -24.30
C LYS A 130 -32.01 13.81 -25.41
N LYS A 131 -31.64 13.59 -26.68
CA LYS A 131 -32.41 14.11 -27.84
C LYS A 131 -33.81 13.49 -27.94
N LYS A 132 -33.98 12.22 -27.54
CA LYS A 132 -35.28 11.53 -27.54
C LYS A 132 -36.18 11.92 -26.36
N ALA A 133 -35.63 12.44 -25.27
CA ALA A 133 -36.40 12.85 -24.09
C ALA A 133 -37.31 14.05 -24.36
N ALA A 134 -36.77 15.13 -24.95
CA ALA A 134 -37.53 16.35 -25.22
C ALA A 134 -38.86 16.14 -26.00
N PRO A 135 -38.90 15.43 -27.14
CA PRO A 135 -40.15 15.23 -27.89
C PRO A 135 -41.16 14.35 -27.14
N ARG A 136 -40.74 13.50 -26.20
CA ARG A 136 -41.64 12.73 -25.33
C ARG A 136 -42.32 13.59 -24.27
N LEU A 137 -41.61 14.60 -23.75
CA LEU A 137 -42.12 15.50 -22.71
C LEU A 137 -42.98 16.63 -23.25
N GLN A 138 -42.70 17.10 -24.47
CA GLN A 138 -43.39 18.22 -25.11
C GLN A 138 -44.92 18.09 -25.14
N PRO A 139 -45.54 16.96 -25.55
CA PRO A 139 -47.01 16.84 -25.55
C PRO A 139 -47.61 16.96 -24.15
N LEU A 140 -46.95 16.42 -23.12
CA LEU A 140 -47.41 16.49 -21.72
C LEU A 140 -47.27 17.92 -21.16
N GLN A 141 -46.18 18.60 -21.50
CA GLN A 141 -45.99 20.02 -21.14
C GLN A 141 -47.09 20.88 -21.75
N LEU A 142 -47.37 20.68 -23.04
CA LEU A 142 -48.43 21.40 -23.73
C LEU A 142 -49.81 21.08 -23.17
N ALA A 143 -50.06 19.85 -22.70
CA ALA A 143 -51.31 19.48 -22.03
C ALA A 143 -51.49 20.25 -20.70
N VAL A 144 -50.44 20.32 -19.87
CA VAL A 144 -50.46 21.11 -18.62
C VAL A 144 -50.66 22.60 -18.89
N GLU A 145 -49.95 23.15 -19.89
CA GLU A 145 -50.09 24.56 -20.27
C GLU A 145 -51.50 24.89 -20.76
N ARG A 146 -52.10 24.00 -21.57
CA ARG A 146 -53.49 24.14 -22.03
C ARG A 146 -54.46 24.15 -20.87
N LEU A 147 -54.36 23.19 -19.94
CA LEU A 147 -55.26 23.11 -18.79
C LEU A 147 -55.13 24.32 -17.85
N ARG A 148 -53.90 24.79 -17.60
CA ARG A 148 -53.65 26.01 -16.81
C ARG A 148 -54.09 27.30 -17.51
N GLY A 149 -54.15 27.28 -18.84
CA GLY A 149 -54.63 28.38 -19.66
C GLY A 149 -56.15 28.49 -19.72
N LEU A 150 -56.89 27.52 -19.18
CA LEU A 150 -58.34 27.58 -19.08
C LEU A 150 -58.76 28.49 -17.90
N PRO A 151 -59.87 29.23 -18.05
CA PRO A 151 -60.77 29.23 -19.21
C PRO A 151 -60.25 30.06 -20.40
N ASP A 152 -60.54 29.60 -21.62
CA ASP A 152 -60.08 30.26 -22.84
C ASP A 152 -60.64 31.70 -22.91
N PRO A 153 -59.79 32.74 -23.08
CA PRO A 153 -60.25 34.12 -23.11
C PRO A 153 -61.30 34.42 -24.18
N ILE A 154 -61.26 33.72 -25.33
CA ILE A 154 -62.21 33.88 -26.43
C ILE A 154 -63.56 33.28 -26.03
N GLU A 155 -63.57 32.08 -25.46
CA GLU A 155 -64.80 31.42 -24.99
C GLU A 155 -65.44 32.18 -23.84
N LEU A 156 -64.62 32.63 -22.87
CA LEU A 156 -65.07 33.45 -21.76
C LEU A 156 -65.66 34.78 -22.22
N SER A 157 -65.02 35.45 -23.20
CA SER A 157 -65.54 36.68 -23.79
C SER A 157 -66.87 36.45 -24.51
N ALA A 158 -66.98 35.36 -25.29
CA ALA A 158 -68.20 35.03 -26.01
C ALA A 158 -69.37 34.73 -25.05
N ALA A 159 -69.14 33.95 -23.99
CA ALA A 159 -70.14 33.65 -22.97
C ALA A 159 -70.59 34.91 -22.20
N ARG A 160 -69.66 35.83 -21.90
CA ARG A 160 -69.98 37.12 -21.28
C ARG A 160 -70.86 38.00 -22.18
N SER A 161 -70.51 38.11 -23.46
CA SER A 161 -71.30 38.87 -24.43
C SER A 161 -72.69 38.27 -24.65
N ASP A 162 -72.82 36.94 -24.65
CA ASP A 162 -74.14 36.28 -24.74
C ASP A 162 -75.01 36.57 -23.52
N LEU A 163 -74.45 36.47 -22.31
CA LEU A 163 -75.16 36.84 -21.09
C LEU A 163 -75.59 38.31 -21.10
N GLU A 164 -74.72 39.23 -21.53
CA GLU A 164 -75.04 40.65 -21.64
C GLU A 164 -76.20 40.91 -22.59
N LEU A 165 -76.20 40.25 -23.76
CA LEU A 165 -77.29 40.33 -24.74
C LEU A 165 -78.62 39.83 -24.15
N ARG A 166 -78.61 38.65 -23.51
CA ARG A 166 -79.83 38.07 -22.92
C ARG A 166 -80.35 38.88 -21.74
N LEU A 167 -79.47 39.48 -20.93
CA LEU A 167 -79.87 40.42 -19.87
C LEU A 167 -80.48 41.70 -20.44
N ALA A 168 -79.94 42.23 -21.54
CA ALA A 168 -80.51 43.39 -22.22
C ALA A 168 -81.91 43.08 -22.78
N HIS A 169 -82.09 41.91 -23.41
CA HIS A 169 -83.41 41.44 -23.87
C HIS A 169 -84.39 41.25 -22.71
N SER A 170 -83.94 40.67 -21.58
CA SER A 170 -84.77 40.51 -20.38
C SER A 170 -85.21 41.87 -19.82
N LYS A 171 -84.30 42.86 -19.77
CA LYS A 171 -84.60 44.22 -19.32
C LYS A 171 -85.60 44.92 -20.23
N GLU A 172 -85.45 44.76 -21.55
CA GLU A 172 -86.38 45.33 -22.52
C GLU A 172 -87.76 44.66 -22.44
N ALA A 173 -87.82 43.34 -22.34
CA ALA A 173 -89.09 42.62 -22.16
C ALA A 173 -89.82 43.05 -20.87
N ARG A 174 -89.09 43.31 -19.77
CA ARG A 174 -89.68 43.87 -18.54
C ARG A 174 -90.23 45.28 -18.73
N ARG A 175 -89.54 46.15 -19.46
CA ARG A 175 -90.06 47.48 -19.80
C ARG A 175 -91.34 47.40 -20.65
N GLN A 176 -91.41 46.43 -21.55
CA GLN A 176 -92.62 46.18 -22.34
C GLN A 176 -93.78 45.73 -21.44
N VAL A 177 -93.53 44.90 -20.42
CA VAL A 177 -94.55 44.58 -19.40
C VAL A 177 -95.03 45.84 -18.69
N GLU A 178 -94.13 46.69 -18.19
CA GLU A 178 -94.49 47.94 -17.51
C GLU A 178 -95.31 48.88 -18.42
N ALA A 179 -94.93 48.99 -19.69
CA ALA A 179 -95.64 49.80 -20.67
C ALA A 179 -97.04 49.25 -20.98
N VAL A 180 -97.17 47.93 -21.17
CA VAL A 180 -98.47 47.27 -21.41
C VAL A 180 -99.35 47.36 -20.18
N ASP A 181 -98.81 47.13 -18.97
CA ASP A 181 -99.53 47.25 -17.69
C ASP A 181 -100.07 48.68 -17.49
N ALA A 182 -99.34 49.72 -17.90
CA ALA A 182 -99.78 51.12 -17.81
C ALA A 182 -100.90 51.51 -18.81
N MET A 183 -101.12 50.72 -19.87
CA MET A 183 -102.12 50.99 -20.92
C MET A 183 -103.47 50.27 -20.71
N VAL A 184 -103.62 49.49 -19.63
CA VAL A 184 -104.79 48.61 -19.42
C VAL A 184 -105.87 49.32 -18.59
N GLU A 185 -106.92 49.86 -19.24
CA GLU A 185 -108.05 50.53 -18.54
C GLU A 185 -109.37 49.73 -18.42
N SER A 186 -109.63 48.66 -19.19
CA SER A 186 -110.60 47.55 -18.93
C SER A 186 -111.22 46.90 -20.19
N GLN A 187 -110.51 45.99 -20.86
CA GLN A 187 -111.10 45.03 -21.82
C GLN A 187 -110.39 43.67 -21.77
N ALA A 188 -111.06 42.59 -22.21
CA ALA A 188 -110.52 41.23 -22.23
C ALA A 188 -109.25 41.08 -23.10
N GLU A 189 -109.16 41.83 -24.21
CA GLU A 189 -107.98 41.89 -25.08
C GLU A 189 -106.75 42.47 -24.37
N ALA A 190 -106.94 43.40 -23.43
CA ALA A 190 -105.87 43.98 -22.63
C ALA A 190 -105.30 42.98 -21.60
N ARG A 191 -106.12 42.04 -21.09
CA ARG A 191 -105.65 40.97 -20.18
C ARG A 191 -104.77 39.94 -20.90
N GLN A 192 -105.11 39.60 -22.15
CA GLN A 192 -104.31 38.72 -22.98
C GLN A 192 -102.95 39.36 -23.32
N ALA A 193 -102.93 40.65 -23.67
CA ALA A 193 -101.69 41.37 -23.97
C ALA A 193 -100.73 41.42 -22.75
N VAL A 194 -101.25 41.68 -21.54
CA VAL A 194 -100.46 41.67 -20.29
C VAL A 194 -99.90 40.27 -20.00
N MET A 195 -100.71 39.22 -20.13
CA MET A 195 -100.28 37.84 -19.92
C MET A 195 -99.15 37.44 -20.90
N GLU A 196 -99.31 37.76 -22.19
CA GLU A 196 -98.28 37.47 -23.19
C GLU A 196 -96.99 38.25 -22.96
N ALA A 197 -97.07 39.52 -22.55
CA ALA A 197 -95.91 40.34 -22.22
C ALA A 197 -95.17 39.78 -20.98
N ARG A 198 -95.90 39.38 -19.93
CA ARG A 198 -95.32 38.80 -18.71
C ARG A 198 -94.60 37.48 -18.99
N LEU A 199 -95.25 36.56 -19.70
CA LEU A 199 -94.62 35.31 -20.10
C LEU A 199 -93.43 35.51 -21.04
N ALA A 200 -93.48 36.52 -21.93
CA ALA A 200 -92.33 36.87 -22.76
C ALA A 200 -91.16 37.40 -21.93
N ALA A 201 -91.42 38.21 -20.89
CA ALA A 201 -90.41 38.66 -19.94
C ALA A 201 -89.84 37.52 -19.08
N ASP A 202 -90.68 36.56 -18.69
CA ASP A 202 -90.27 35.36 -17.94
C ASP A 202 -89.39 34.44 -18.80
N ILE A 203 -89.73 34.23 -20.08
CA ILE A 203 -88.87 33.50 -21.04
C ILE A 203 -87.53 34.22 -21.20
N ALA A 204 -87.54 35.54 -21.40
CA ALA A 204 -86.31 36.31 -21.56
C ALA A 204 -85.44 36.32 -20.29
N ALA A 205 -86.06 36.28 -19.09
CA ALA A 205 -85.34 36.11 -17.83
C ALA A 205 -84.75 34.71 -17.68
N ALA A 206 -85.51 33.66 -18.02
CA ALA A 206 -85.01 32.28 -18.01
C ALA A 206 -83.89 32.07 -19.04
N ASP A 207 -83.95 32.73 -20.20
CA ASP A 207 -82.89 32.75 -21.20
C ASP A 207 -81.59 33.37 -20.66
N ALA A 208 -81.69 34.45 -19.89
CA ALA A 208 -80.56 35.05 -19.21
C ALA A 208 -80.02 34.15 -18.08
N ASP A 209 -80.87 33.40 -17.38
CA ASP A 209 -80.44 32.43 -16.38
C ASP A 209 -79.72 31.23 -17.00
N VAL A 210 -80.13 30.77 -18.19
CA VAL A 210 -79.39 29.76 -18.97
C VAL A 210 -78.01 30.28 -19.35
N ALA A 211 -77.91 31.49 -19.91
CA ALA A 211 -76.60 32.09 -20.24
C ALA A 211 -75.73 32.32 -19.01
N ARG A 212 -76.32 32.61 -17.84
CA ARG A 212 -75.57 32.77 -16.58
C ARG A 212 -75.00 31.43 -16.12
N ALA A 213 -75.78 30.35 -16.23
CA ALA A 213 -75.31 29.01 -15.88
C ALA A 213 -74.22 28.53 -16.86
N GLU A 214 -74.38 28.80 -18.16
CA GLU A 214 -73.38 28.52 -19.20
C GLU A 214 -72.08 29.31 -18.98
N LEU A 215 -72.17 30.62 -18.65
CA LEU A 215 -71.00 31.42 -18.27
C LEU A 215 -70.31 30.87 -17.02
N SER A 216 -71.08 30.45 -16.02
CA SER A 216 -70.52 29.92 -14.77
C SER A 216 -69.77 28.60 -14.99
N GLU A 217 -70.20 27.78 -15.95
CA GLU A 217 -69.49 26.57 -16.38
C GLU A 217 -68.18 26.93 -17.08
N VAL A 218 -68.20 27.91 -17.99
CA VAL A 218 -66.99 28.40 -18.67
C VAL A 218 -66.01 29.04 -17.68
N GLU A 219 -66.49 29.82 -16.70
CA GLU A 219 -65.65 30.49 -15.70
C GLU A 219 -64.91 29.52 -14.76
N GLN A 220 -65.45 28.30 -14.58
CA GLN A 220 -64.82 27.29 -13.73
C GLN A 220 -63.48 26.80 -14.30
N GLY A 221 -63.30 26.83 -15.63
CA GLY A 221 -62.08 26.37 -16.29
C GLY A 221 -61.79 24.88 -16.05
N ALA A 222 -60.51 24.49 -16.09
CA ALA A 222 -60.10 23.13 -15.77
C ALA A 222 -60.27 22.83 -14.27
N GLU A 223 -60.76 21.64 -13.94
CA GLU A 223 -60.83 21.23 -12.53
C GLU A 223 -59.41 21.09 -11.94
N SER A 224 -59.23 21.51 -10.68
CA SER A 224 -57.90 21.46 -10.03
C SER A 224 -57.28 20.05 -10.02
N ARG A 225 -58.11 19.01 -9.95
CA ARG A 225 -57.68 17.61 -9.99
C ARG A 225 -57.16 17.21 -11.38
N GLU A 226 -57.73 17.74 -12.46
CA GLU A 226 -57.25 17.48 -13.84
C GLU A 226 -55.87 18.09 -14.08
N ILE A 227 -55.66 19.31 -13.58
CA ILE A 227 -54.36 19.96 -13.61
C ILE A 227 -53.34 19.13 -12.82
N GLU A 228 -53.69 18.67 -11.62
CA GLU A 228 -52.81 17.86 -10.77
C GLU A 228 -52.49 16.48 -11.40
N ILE A 229 -53.45 15.85 -12.09
CA ILE A 229 -53.23 14.63 -12.87
C ILE A 229 -52.21 14.88 -13.99
N ALA A 230 -52.43 15.90 -14.82
CA ALA A 230 -51.54 16.21 -15.94
C ALA A 230 -50.13 16.60 -15.48
N GLU A 231 -50.02 17.33 -14.36
CA GLU A 231 -48.75 17.67 -13.73
C GLU A 231 -48.01 16.44 -13.18
N SER A 232 -48.75 15.53 -12.55
CA SER A 232 -48.20 14.28 -12.02
C SER A 232 -47.72 13.36 -13.16
N GLU A 233 -48.45 13.29 -14.27
CA GLU A 233 -48.06 12.56 -15.48
C GLU A 233 -46.80 13.15 -16.14
N LEU A 234 -46.75 14.48 -16.26
CA LEU A 234 -45.55 15.18 -16.73
C LEU A 234 -44.35 14.92 -15.80
N ALA A 235 -44.56 14.94 -14.48
CA ALA A 235 -43.52 14.65 -13.50
C ALA A 235 -43.00 13.21 -13.62
N MET A 236 -43.89 12.22 -13.78
CA MET A 236 -43.49 10.82 -14.02
C MET A 236 -42.69 10.66 -15.30
N ALA A 237 -43.15 11.26 -16.42
CA ALA A 237 -42.43 11.18 -17.69
C ALA A 237 -41.06 11.87 -17.63
N ARG A 238 -40.93 12.97 -16.88
CA ARG A 238 -39.64 13.62 -16.60
C ARG A 238 -38.71 12.72 -15.80
N MET A 239 -39.21 12.10 -14.72
CA MET A 239 -38.43 11.15 -13.92
C MET A 239 -37.93 9.97 -14.75
N ASP A 240 -38.78 9.40 -15.62
CA ASP A 240 -38.39 8.31 -16.53
C ASP A 240 -37.27 8.76 -17.49
N ALA A 241 -37.40 9.96 -18.07
CA ALA A 241 -36.38 10.51 -18.95
C ALA A 241 -35.06 10.79 -18.20
N ASP A 242 -35.14 11.31 -16.98
CA ASP A 242 -33.97 11.57 -16.13
C ASP A 242 -33.28 10.28 -15.72
N LEU A 243 -34.04 9.21 -15.42
CA LEU A 243 -33.51 7.88 -15.11
C LEU A 243 -32.81 7.27 -16.34
N ASP A 244 -33.45 7.31 -17.52
CA ASP A 244 -32.84 6.86 -18.78
C ASP A 244 -31.50 7.60 -19.03
N ILE A 245 -31.48 8.92 -18.84
CA ILE A 245 -30.27 9.75 -18.99
C ILE A 245 -29.22 9.36 -17.95
N ALA A 246 -29.61 9.16 -16.68
CA ALA A 246 -28.72 8.77 -15.61
C ALA A 246 -28.09 7.39 -15.88
N GLU A 247 -28.87 6.40 -16.31
CA GLU A 247 -28.38 5.07 -16.69
C GLU A 247 -27.36 5.15 -17.83
N LYS A 248 -27.63 5.93 -18.88
CA LYS A 248 -26.68 6.13 -19.97
C LYS A 248 -25.43 6.91 -19.53
N SER A 249 -25.57 7.88 -18.62
CA SER A 249 -24.44 8.61 -18.06
C SER A 249 -23.53 7.71 -17.24
N LEU A 250 -24.10 6.78 -16.48
CA LEU A 250 -23.36 5.76 -15.75
C LEU A 250 -22.63 4.80 -16.70
N ALA A 251 -23.25 4.41 -17.81
CA ALA A 251 -22.60 3.59 -18.83
C ALA A 251 -21.36 4.29 -19.42
N VAL A 252 -21.43 5.62 -19.65
CA VAL A 252 -20.27 6.43 -20.04
C VAL A 252 -19.19 6.42 -18.96
N GLU A 253 -19.55 6.60 -17.70
CA GLU A 253 -18.58 6.55 -16.59
C GLU A 253 -17.91 5.17 -16.47
N ARG A 254 -18.66 4.07 -16.60
CA ARG A 254 -18.09 2.71 -16.62
C ARG A 254 -17.11 2.54 -17.77
N ALA A 255 -17.47 2.98 -18.98
CA ALA A 255 -16.57 2.92 -20.12
C ALA A 255 -15.32 3.80 -19.94
N ARG A 256 -15.42 4.96 -19.26
CA ARG A 256 -14.25 5.77 -18.88
C ARG A 256 -13.33 5.04 -17.93
N LEU A 257 -13.88 4.35 -16.92
CA LEU A 257 -13.09 3.52 -16.00
C LEU A 257 -12.37 2.39 -16.74
N ASP A 258 -13.03 1.75 -17.70
CA ASP A 258 -12.42 0.70 -18.53
C ASP A 258 -11.24 1.23 -19.36
N VAL A 259 -11.36 2.44 -19.93
CA VAL A 259 -10.27 3.11 -20.64
C VAL A 259 -9.10 3.37 -19.69
N ARG A 260 -9.34 4.00 -18.53
CA ARG A 260 -8.26 4.22 -17.53
C ARG A 260 -7.60 2.92 -17.07
N GLY A 261 -8.39 1.86 -16.87
CA GLY A 261 -7.87 0.54 -16.53
C GLY A 261 -7.03 -0.07 -17.66
N GLY A 262 -7.43 0.17 -18.91
CA GLY A 262 -6.66 -0.17 -20.11
C GLY A 262 -5.33 0.57 -20.18
N GLU A 263 -5.33 1.89 -19.98
CA GLU A 263 -4.13 2.73 -19.93
C GLU A 263 -3.16 2.26 -18.86
N TYR A 264 -3.67 1.94 -17.66
CA TYR A 264 -2.85 1.41 -16.58
C TYR A 264 -2.22 0.05 -16.95
N ARG A 265 -3.00 -0.90 -17.48
CA ARG A 265 -2.47 -2.19 -17.93
C ARG A 265 -1.43 -2.05 -19.04
N LEU A 266 -1.64 -1.11 -19.97
CA LEU A 266 -0.67 -0.78 -21.01
C LEU A 266 0.62 -0.23 -20.37
N SER A 267 0.50 0.69 -19.41
CA SER A 267 1.66 1.25 -18.71
C SER A 267 2.49 0.19 -17.97
N LEU A 268 1.84 -0.81 -17.37
CA LEU A 268 2.53 -1.93 -16.73
C LEU A 268 3.27 -2.81 -17.75
N ALA A 269 2.63 -3.14 -18.87
CA ALA A 269 3.27 -3.90 -19.94
C ALA A 269 4.47 -3.12 -20.54
N GLN A 270 4.35 -1.80 -20.66
CA GLN A 270 5.46 -0.93 -21.09
C GLN A 270 6.64 -1.01 -20.12
N ARG A 271 6.37 -0.93 -18.81
CA ARG A 271 7.41 -1.05 -17.76
C ARG A 271 8.12 -2.40 -17.79
N GLU A 272 7.43 -3.47 -18.16
CA GLU A 272 8.08 -4.78 -18.35
C GLU A 272 9.03 -4.76 -19.55
N VAL A 273 8.66 -4.12 -20.65
CA VAL A 273 9.57 -3.91 -21.80
C VAL A 273 10.76 -3.07 -21.36
N ASP A 274 10.55 -1.94 -20.68
CA ASP A 274 11.61 -1.05 -20.20
C ASP A 274 12.58 -1.78 -19.25
N LEU A 275 12.05 -2.68 -18.40
CA LEU A 275 12.86 -3.52 -17.52
C LEU A 275 13.79 -4.44 -18.34
N TRP A 276 13.26 -5.15 -19.32
CA TRP A 276 14.06 -6.04 -20.15
C TRP A 276 15.06 -5.29 -21.03
N GLU A 277 14.68 -4.12 -21.57
CA GLU A 277 15.61 -3.24 -22.27
C GLU A 277 16.74 -2.76 -21.36
N GLY A 278 16.44 -2.43 -20.11
CA GLY A 278 17.44 -2.10 -19.09
C GLY A 278 18.36 -3.26 -18.74
N ILE A 279 17.83 -4.49 -18.65
CA ILE A 279 18.63 -5.71 -18.42
C ILE A 279 19.55 -5.98 -19.60
N ILE A 280 19.04 -5.89 -20.83
CA ILE A 280 19.81 -6.06 -22.07
C ILE A 280 20.89 -4.98 -22.18
N ALA A 281 20.58 -3.73 -21.86
CA ALA A 281 21.58 -2.65 -21.82
C ALA A 281 22.69 -2.93 -20.79
N GLY A 282 22.33 -3.59 -19.68
CA GLY A 282 23.27 -4.04 -18.65
C GLY A 282 24.02 -5.34 -18.98
N ALA A 283 23.78 -5.97 -20.14
CA ALA A 283 24.50 -7.17 -20.56
C ALA A 283 25.99 -6.92 -20.76
N VAL A 284 26.36 -5.68 -21.09
CA VAL A 284 27.74 -5.23 -21.14
C VAL A 284 28.09 -4.60 -19.81
N ARG A 285 29.10 -5.16 -19.14
CA ARG A 285 29.63 -4.66 -17.88
C ARG A 285 30.88 -3.84 -18.15
N THR A 286 30.92 -2.69 -17.50
CA THR A 286 32.08 -1.81 -17.48
C THR A 286 32.71 -1.79 -16.09
N ALA A 287 33.99 -1.45 -16.03
CA ALA A 287 34.73 -1.38 -14.78
C ALA A 287 34.18 -0.25 -13.88
N PRO A 288 33.74 -0.54 -12.63
CA PRO A 288 33.24 0.49 -11.69
C PRO A 288 34.33 1.43 -11.15
N ALA A 289 35.59 1.02 -11.22
CA ALA A 289 36.75 1.74 -10.70
C ALA A 289 37.98 1.43 -11.55
N ASP A 290 38.99 2.28 -11.44
CA ASP A 290 40.31 2.02 -12.01
C ASP A 290 41.01 0.91 -11.22
N GLY A 291 41.62 -0.08 -11.89
CA GLY A 291 42.38 -1.12 -11.21
C GLY A 291 42.67 -2.38 -12.04
N PHE A 292 43.35 -3.34 -11.41
CA PHE A 292 43.63 -4.65 -12.00
C PHE A 292 42.48 -5.63 -11.74
N VAL A 293 42.14 -6.44 -12.73
CA VAL A 293 41.05 -7.42 -12.65
C VAL A 293 41.56 -8.78 -12.15
N ALA A 294 40.97 -9.31 -11.08
CA ALA A 294 41.19 -10.69 -10.62
C ALA A 294 39.87 -11.48 -10.59
N TYR A 295 39.82 -12.60 -11.31
CA TYR A 295 38.62 -13.45 -11.41
C TYR A 295 38.57 -14.51 -10.32
N GLU A 296 37.37 -14.73 -9.80
CA GLU A 296 37.11 -15.75 -8.79
C GLU A 296 36.85 -17.14 -9.41
N LYS A 297 36.75 -18.14 -8.54
CA LYS A 297 36.30 -19.48 -8.93
C LYS A 297 34.81 -19.63 -8.61
N THR A 298 34.05 -20.07 -9.60
CA THR A 298 32.61 -20.31 -9.54
C THR A 298 32.32 -21.81 -9.55
N TYR A 299 31.23 -22.20 -8.89
CA TYR A 299 30.81 -23.59 -8.81
C TYR A 299 29.98 -23.98 -10.04
N VAL A 300 30.46 -24.92 -10.85
CA VAL A 300 29.83 -25.30 -12.14
C VAL A 300 28.94 -26.55 -12.06
N GLY A 301 28.32 -26.84 -10.90
CA GLY A 301 27.30 -27.89 -10.76
C GLY A 301 27.80 -29.35 -10.82
N SER A 302 29.01 -29.59 -11.34
CA SER A 302 29.67 -30.90 -11.49
C SER A 302 30.54 -31.31 -10.29
N GLY A 303 30.46 -30.58 -9.17
CA GLY A 303 31.37 -30.76 -8.02
C GLY A 303 32.75 -30.10 -8.22
N GLN A 304 32.95 -29.36 -9.31
CA GLN A 304 34.19 -28.68 -9.64
C GLN A 304 34.02 -27.15 -9.56
N PHE A 305 35.10 -26.48 -9.17
CA PHE A 305 35.21 -25.03 -9.18
C PHE A 305 36.04 -24.61 -10.38
N GLU A 306 35.44 -23.87 -11.30
CA GLU A 306 36.11 -23.34 -12.48
C GLU A 306 36.35 -21.84 -12.34
N LYS A 307 37.44 -21.36 -12.93
CA LYS A 307 37.72 -19.92 -12.95
C LYS A 307 36.77 -19.25 -13.92
N VAL A 308 36.21 -18.11 -13.52
CA VAL A 308 35.29 -17.34 -14.37
C VAL A 308 35.97 -16.97 -15.70
N GLY A 309 35.31 -17.31 -16.82
CA GLY A 309 35.84 -17.11 -18.17
C GLY A 309 34.75 -17.24 -19.25
N PRO A 310 35.10 -17.06 -20.54
CA PRO A 310 34.13 -17.22 -21.64
C PRO A 310 33.47 -18.60 -21.62
N GLY A 311 32.16 -18.65 -21.76
CA GLY A 311 31.34 -19.86 -21.75
C GLY A 311 30.95 -20.39 -20.37
N VAL A 312 31.49 -19.82 -19.28
CA VAL A 312 31.16 -20.22 -17.91
C VAL A 312 29.83 -19.58 -17.49
N GLU A 313 28.95 -20.39 -16.89
CA GLU A 313 27.71 -19.92 -16.27
C GLU A 313 27.98 -19.48 -14.83
N VAL A 314 27.70 -18.21 -14.52
CA VAL A 314 27.85 -17.65 -13.16
C VAL A 314 26.50 -17.58 -12.44
N GLY A 315 26.49 -18.10 -11.21
CA GLY A 315 25.30 -18.24 -10.37
C GLY A 315 24.86 -16.96 -9.66
N TRP A 316 23.80 -17.08 -8.86
CA TRP A 316 23.23 -15.98 -8.07
C TRP A 316 24.17 -15.56 -6.93
N GLY A 317 24.45 -14.26 -6.80
CA GLY A 317 25.28 -13.72 -5.71
C GLY A 317 26.77 -14.04 -5.80
N GLU A 318 27.21 -14.78 -6.82
CA GLU A 318 28.62 -15.12 -6.99
C GLU A 318 29.44 -13.88 -7.36
N ARG A 319 30.61 -13.76 -6.71
CA ARG A 319 31.62 -12.75 -7.05
C ARG A 319 32.25 -13.17 -8.37
N ILE A 320 32.14 -12.32 -9.39
CA ILE A 320 32.67 -12.60 -10.73
C ILE A 320 34.15 -12.21 -10.76
N CYS A 321 34.45 -10.97 -10.40
CA CYS A 321 35.81 -10.50 -10.24
C CYS A 321 35.94 -9.43 -9.14
N SER A 322 37.16 -9.21 -8.70
CA SER A 322 37.54 -8.01 -7.97
C SER A 322 38.36 -7.09 -8.88
N ILE A 323 38.10 -5.79 -8.76
CA ILE A 323 38.95 -4.74 -9.30
C ILE A 323 39.61 -4.07 -8.11
N PHE A 324 40.93 -4.12 -8.04
CA PHE A 324 41.69 -3.47 -6.98
C PHE A 324 42.60 -2.41 -7.59
N GLY A 325 42.61 -1.22 -7.00
CA GLY A 325 43.36 -0.07 -7.50
C GLY A 325 44.87 -0.18 -7.30
N GLY A 326 45.32 -1.23 -6.60
CA GLY A 326 46.72 -1.49 -6.30
C GLY A 326 47.32 -0.53 -5.27
N ARG A 327 46.50 0.30 -4.62
CA ARG A 327 46.97 1.39 -3.73
C ARG A 327 46.73 1.10 -2.25
N ALA A 328 45.77 0.24 -1.92
CA ALA A 328 45.51 -0.13 -0.54
C ALA A 328 45.50 -1.65 -0.40
N PHE A 329 46.49 -2.19 0.30
CA PHE A 329 46.56 -3.61 0.66
C PHE A 329 46.52 -3.76 2.17
N ARG A 330 46.02 -4.91 2.64
CA ARG A 330 46.11 -5.33 4.03
C ARG A 330 46.69 -6.73 4.12
N PHE A 331 47.61 -6.92 5.05
CA PHE A 331 48.16 -8.22 5.38
C PHE A 331 47.35 -8.85 6.51
N ARG A 332 46.86 -10.07 6.26
CA ARG A 332 46.15 -10.91 7.21
C ARG A 332 47.15 -11.86 7.84
N GLY A 333 47.67 -11.48 9.01
CA GLY A 333 48.60 -12.30 9.79
C GLY A 333 47.88 -13.13 10.84
N ARG A 334 48.47 -14.26 11.23
CA ARG A 334 48.00 -15.10 12.35
C ARG A 334 48.99 -15.03 13.51
N ALA A 335 48.53 -14.52 14.64
CA ALA A 335 49.30 -14.36 15.86
C ALA A 335 48.89 -15.40 16.89
N GLY A 336 49.84 -16.06 17.54
CA GLY A 336 49.56 -16.92 18.69
C GLY A 336 49.09 -16.10 19.90
N GLU A 337 48.29 -16.72 20.76
CA GLU A 337 47.69 -16.09 21.93
C GLU A 337 48.66 -15.35 22.86
N GLY A 338 49.88 -15.90 23.03
CA GLY A 338 50.89 -15.34 23.95
C GLY A 338 51.46 -13.98 23.54
N VAL A 339 51.17 -13.50 22.33
CA VAL A 339 51.64 -12.20 21.83
C VAL A 339 50.54 -11.14 21.71
N LEU A 340 49.26 -11.49 21.92
CA LEU A 340 48.14 -10.52 21.83
C LEU A 340 48.21 -9.37 22.81
N GLY A 341 48.60 -9.62 24.05
CA GLY A 341 48.69 -8.56 25.07
C GLY A 341 49.74 -7.50 24.74
N ARG A 342 50.56 -7.73 23.70
CA ARG A 342 51.61 -6.81 23.22
C ARG A 342 51.26 -6.16 21.88
N ILE A 343 50.22 -6.64 21.19
CA ILE A 343 49.79 -6.11 19.91
C ILE A 343 48.58 -5.20 20.13
N HIS A 344 48.68 -3.95 19.66
CA HIS A 344 47.62 -2.95 19.76
C HIS A 344 47.27 -2.37 18.39
N ALA A 345 46.02 -1.95 18.22
CA ALA A 345 45.63 -1.19 17.05
C ALA A 345 46.45 0.12 16.99
N GLY A 346 47.03 0.41 15.83
CA GLY A 346 47.90 1.56 15.58
C GLY A 346 49.40 1.24 15.51
N GLN A 347 49.85 0.06 15.99
CA GLN A 347 51.27 -0.31 15.97
C GLN A 347 51.82 -0.48 14.55
N THR A 348 53.11 -0.14 14.37
CA THR A 348 53.79 -0.30 13.07
C THR A 348 54.26 -1.74 12.86
N ALA A 349 54.12 -2.23 11.64
CA ALA A 349 54.50 -3.58 11.25
C ALA A 349 55.29 -3.57 9.93
N ARG A 350 56.24 -4.48 9.81
CA ARG A 350 57.06 -4.72 8.62
C ARG A 350 56.64 -6.04 7.97
N VAL A 351 56.14 -6.01 6.75
CA VAL A 351 55.62 -7.18 6.04
C VAL A 351 56.56 -7.58 4.92
N THR A 352 56.99 -8.84 4.90
CA THR A 352 57.80 -9.44 3.85
C THR A 352 56.99 -10.52 3.15
N LEU A 353 56.89 -10.47 1.82
CA LEU A 353 56.12 -11.43 1.04
C LEU A 353 57.04 -12.47 0.41
N SER A 354 56.60 -13.73 0.34
CA SER A 354 57.40 -14.82 -0.23
C SER A 354 57.72 -14.62 -1.72
N ALA A 355 56.85 -13.91 -2.44
CA ALA A 355 57.06 -13.57 -3.85
C ALA A 355 57.97 -12.33 -4.05
N LEU A 356 58.17 -11.52 -3.02
CA LEU A 356 59.03 -10.33 -3.03
C LEU A 356 60.00 -10.37 -1.82
N PRO A 357 60.91 -11.37 -1.76
CA PRO A 357 61.73 -11.60 -0.57
C PRO A 357 62.72 -10.47 -0.27
N GLU A 358 63.05 -9.63 -1.24
CA GLU A 358 63.97 -8.49 -1.06
C GLU A 358 63.28 -7.18 -0.68
N GLN A 359 61.94 -7.14 -0.62
CA GLN A 359 61.18 -5.94 -0.28
C GLN A 359 60.48 -6.08 1.08
N VAL A 360 60.76 -5.13 1.99
CA VAL A 360 60.08 -5.02 3.29
C VAL A 360 59.04 -3.91 3.20
N LEU A 361 57.77 -4.29 3.22
CA LEU A 361 56.63 -3.37 3.24
C LEU A 361 56.40 -2.85 4.66
N THR A 362 55.90 -1.63 4.81
CA THR A 362 55.53 -1.06 6.12
C THR A 362 54.02 -0.89 6.20
N GLY A 363 53.46 -1.07 7.39
CA GLY A 363 52.03 -0.96 7.62
C GLY A 363 51.65 -0.73 9.09
N ARG A 364 50.36 -0.57 9.36
CA ARG A 364 49.80 -0.37 10.71
C ARG A 364 48.73 -1.41 11.04
N VAL A 365 48.75 -1.92 12.28
CA VAL A 365 47.74 -2.85 12.80
C VAL A 365 46.41 -2.12 12.94
N THR A 366 45.34 -2.60 12.30
CA THR A 366 44.00 -1.98 12.37
C THR A 366 43.03 -2.73 13.27
N SER A 367 43.10 -4.07 13.32
CA SER A 367 42.23 -4.85 14.19
C SER A 367 42.84 -6.21 14.59
N LEU A 368 42.36 -6.71 15.72
CA LEU A 368 42.75 -7.95 16.38
C LEU A 368 41.47 -8.77 16.57
N ASP A 369 41.40 -9.95 15.99
CA ASP A 369 40.22 -10.82 16.07
C ASP A 369 40.62 -12.25 16.44
N VAL A 370 39.66 -13.02 16.98
CA VAL A 370 39.86 -14.46 17.23
C VAL A 370 39.79 -15.18 15.89
N ALA A 371 40.83 -15.91 15.49
CA ALA A 371 40.78 -16.65 14.23
C ALA A 371 39.79 -17.82 14.36
N SER A 372 38.86 -17.95 13.40
CA SER A 372 38.10 -19.20 13.25
C SER A 372 39.05 -20.29 12.76
N ALA A 373 39.09 -21.42 13.48
CA ALA A 373 39.84 -22.59 13.07
C ALA A 373 39.44 -23.04 11.65
N ARG A 374 40.42 -23.32 10.79
CA ARG A 374 40.19 -24.00 9.50
C ARG A 374 39.73 -25.44 9.75
N GLU A 375 38.92 -25.97 8.82
CA GLU A 375 38.46 -27.37 8.80
C GLU A 375 39.62 -28.38 8.69
N ASP A 376 40.80 -27.97 8.22
CA ASP A 376 41.90 -28.89 7.86
C ASP A 376 42.76 -29.37 9.05
N GLU A 377 42.51 -28.91 10.28
CA GLU A 377 43.29 -29.33 11.46
C GLU A 377 42.48 -30.23 12.41
N GLU A 378 42.03 -31.38 11.91
CA GLU A 378 41.47 -32.45 12.73
C GLU A 378 42.56 -33.09 13.61
N ARG A 379 42.59 -32.74 14.90
CA ARG A 379 43.32 -33.48 15.94
C ARG A 379 42.34 -33.98 17.02
N PRO A 380 42.56 -35.18 17.59
CA PRO A 380 41.76 -35.67 18.71
C PRO A 380 42.00 -34.80 19.97
N ALA A 381 40.92 -34.49 20.70
CA ALA A 381 40.90 -33.62 21.89
C ALA A 381 41.97 -33.93 22.96
N VAL A 382 42.39 -35.20 23.07
CA VAL A 382 43.44 -35.67 24.00
C VAL A 382 44.78 -34.95 23.78
N ALA A 383 45.11 -34.59 22.53
CA ALA A 383 46.40 -33.98 22.18
C ALA A 383 46.45 -32.45 22.37
N GLU A 384 45.32 -31.79 22.64
CA GLU A 384 45.23 -30.34 22.83
C GLU A 384 45.36 -29.91 24.30
N LEU A 385 45.30 -30.83 25.27
CA LEU A 385 45.25 -30.51 26.70
C LEU A 385 46.48 -30.92 27.51
N GLU A 386 47.31 -31.83 27.03
CA GLU A 386 48.67 -32.00 27.57
C GLU A 386 49.58 -30.80 27.19
N SER A 387 49.14 -29.99 26.22
CA SER A 387 49.75 -28.73 25.82
C SER A 387 48.66 -27.82 25.23
N PRO A 388 48.03 -26.93 26.03
CA PRO A 388 47.06 -25.97 25.49
C PRO A 388 47.69 -25.23 24.33
N ARG A 389 47.19 -25.47 23.11
CA ARG A 389 47.66 -24.73 21.94
C ARG A 389 47.26 -23.27 22.15
N PRO A 390 48.18 -22.30 22.05
CA PRO A 390 47.80 -20.90 22.05
C PRO A 390 46.82 -20.70 20.90
N LYS A 391 45.62 -20.15 21.19
CA LYS A 391 44.66 -19.83 20.14
C LYS A 391 45.33 -18.90 19.13
N GLU A 392 45.07 -19.10 17.85
CA GLU A 392 45.50 -18.16 16.83
C GLU A 392 44.49 -17.02 16.72
N PHE A 393 45.01 -15.81 16.56
CA PHE A 393 44.24 -14.59 16.40
C PHE A 393 44.62 -13.96 15.07
N GLU A 394 43.61 -13.50 14.35
CA GLU A 394 43.81 -12.81 13.08
C GLU A 394 44.19 -11.36 13.38
N VAL A 395 45.33 -10.94 12.86
CA VAL A 395 45.83 -9.57 12.96
C VAL A 395 45.79 -8.95 11.58
N LEU A 396 45.01 -7.89 11.42
CA LEU A 396 44.91 -7.14 10.18
C LEU A 396 45.88 -5.96 10.21
N ILE A 397 46.75 -5.88 9.21
CA ILE A 397 47.76 -4.84 9.05
C ILE A 397 47.52 -4.11 7.73
N GLU A 398 47.16 -2.83 7.74
CA GLU A 398 47.09 -2.00 6.53
C GLU A 398 48.47 -1.59 6.06
N ILE A 399 48.76 -1.71 4.76
CA ILE A 399 50.06 -1.40 4.15
C ILE A 399 50.08 0.07 3.72
N ASP A 400 51.10 0.82 4.16
CA ASP A 400 51.19 2.28 3.96
C ASP A 400 51.61 2.68 2.53
N ASN A 401 52.46 1.88 1.87
CA ASN A 401 52.93 2.16 0.51
C ASN A 401 53.21 0.85 -0.26
N PRO A 402 52.18 0.22 -0.82
CA PRO A 402 52.34 -1.04 -1.56
C PRO A 402 53.10 -0.83 -2.89
N PRO A 403 53.99 -1.76 -3.28
CA PRO A 403 54.71 -1.69 -4.55
C PRO A 403 53.79 -1.90 -5.75
N ASP A 404 54.14 -1.28 -6.88
CA ASP A 404 53.41 -1.41 -8.14
C ASP A 404 53.40 -2.88 -8.62
N GLY A 405 52.23 -3.38 -9.02
CA GLY A 405 52.05 -4.75 -9.51
C GLY A 405 51.84 -5.81 -8.44
N LEU A 406 51.64 -5.41 -7.18
CA LEU A 406 51.31 -6.32 -6.09
C LEU A 406 49.95 -6.99 -6.31
N LEU A 407 49.88 -8.32 -6.21
CA LEU A 407 48.66 -9.09 -6.38
C LEU A 407 48.14 -9.59 -5.01
N PRO A 408 46.82 -9.60 -4.78
CA PRO A 408 46.25 -10.24 -3.58
C PRO A 408 46.47 -11.76 -3.61
N GLY A 409 46.52 -12.39 -2.44
CA GLY A 409 46.74 -13.83 -2.26
C GLY A 409 48.21 -14.25 -2.11
N LEU A 410 49.16 -13.32 -2.13
CA LEU A 410 50.57 -13.63 -1.87
C LEU A 410 50.81 -13.88 -0.37
N GLY A 411 51.37 -15.04 -0.05
CA GLY A 411 51.79 -15.40 1.30
C GLY A 411 53.05 -14.62 1.75
N GLY A 412 53.20 -14.44 3.05
CA GLY A 412 54.34 -13.74 3.65
C GLY A 412 54.38 -13.82 5.17
N GLU A 413 55.25 -13.02 5.77
CA GLU A 413 55.41 -12.85 7.21
C GLU A 413 55.39 -11.35 7.56
N ALA A 414 54.70 -10.99 8.64
CA ALA A 414 54.72 -9.65 9.19
C ALA A 414 55.42 -9.63 10.54
N THR A 415 56.30 -8.66 10.74
CA THR A 415 56.99 -8.38 11.99
C THR A 415 56.40 -7.11 12.61
N ILE A 416 55.60 -7.24 13.66
CA ILE A 416 55.01 -6.11 14.38
C ILE A 416 56.04 -5.55 15.35
N VAL A 417 56.29 -4.25 15.28
CA VAL A 417 57.23 -3.54 16.15
C VAL A 417 56.54 -3.35 17.51
N ALA A 418 57.04 -4.04 18.54
CA ALA A 418 56.55 -3.87 19.90
C ALA A 418 56.92 -2.47 20.42
N ASP A 419 56.00 -1.81 21.11
CA ASP A 419 56.30 -0.55 21.79
C ASP A 419 57.40 -0.78 22.83
N ALA A 420 58.46 0.04 22.76
CA ALA A 420 59.44 0.11 23.82
C ALA A 420 58.72 0.58 25.09
N THR A 421 58.56 -0.32 26.05
CA THR A 421 58.17 0.06 27.41
C THR A 421 59.06 1.21 27.86
N PRO A 422 58.51 2.29 28.47
CA PRO A 422 59.33 3.34 29.03
C PRO A 422 60.13 2.76 30.20
N GLU A 423 61.37 2.39 29.95
CA GLU A 423 62.37 2.21 30.99
C GLU A 423 62.65 3.57 31.60
N GLY A 424 62.11 3.81 32.80
CA GLY A 424 62.51 4.94 33.63
C GLY A 424 61.36 5.67 34.33
N SER A 425 60.74 5.03 35.33
CA SER A 425 60.41 5.76 36.55
C SER A 425 60.82 4.92 37.76
N SER A 426 61.85 5.40 38.44
CA SER A 426 62.28 4.93 39.74
C SER A 426 61.23 5.34 40.78
N GLY A 427 60.50 4.37 41.30
CA GLY A 427 59.50 4.65 42.34
C GLY A 427 58.68 3.44 42.74
N ARG A 428 59.22 2.65 43.67
CA ARG A 428 58.60 1.49 44.33
C ARG A 428 58.39 0.28 43.41
N SER A 429 59.42 -0.55 43.41
CA SER A 429 59.24 -2.00 43.45
C SER A 429 58.11 -2.35 44.43
N ALA A 430 56.93 -2.65 43.90
CA ALA A 430 56.13 -3.71 44.48
C ALA A 430 56.65 -5.03 43.87
N HIS A 431 57.89 -5.40 44.22
CA HIS A 431 58.18 -6.81 44.45
C HIS A 431 57.20 -7.25 45.55
N GLY A 432 55.99 -7.65 45.14
CA GLY A 432 55.43 -8.84 45.76
C GLY A 432 56.51 -9.92 45.61
N PRO A 433 56.82 -10.69 46.67
CA PRO A 433 57.90 -11.65 46.61
C PRO A 433 57.71 -12.56 45.40
N ALA A 434 58.83 -13.02 44.80
CA ALA A 434 58.80 -14.16 43.89
C ALA A 434 57.86 -15.21 44.49
N LEU A 435 56.76 -15.53 43.78
CA LEU A 435 55.79 -16.51 44.26
C LEU A 435 56.55 -17.83 44.48
N GLN A 436 56.84 -18.14 45.74
CA GLN A 436 56.76 -19.51 46.16
C GLN A 436 55.29 -19.87 45.95
N SER A 437 55.00 -20.70 44.94
CA SER A 437 53.73 -21.43 44.92
C SER A 437 53.55 -21.98 46.32
N ALA A 438 52.40 -21.73 46.96
CA ALA A 438 52.13 -22.43 48.20
C ALA A 438 52.37 -23.92 47.93
N PRO A 439 53.09 -24.66 48.79
CA PRO A 439 53.50 -26.03 48.50
C PRO A 439 52.32 -26.99 48.19
N ASP A 440 51.08 -26.55 48.44
CA ASP A 440 49.82 -27.24 48.14
C ASP A 440 48.91 -26.52 47.12
N ALA A 441 49.39 -25.52 46.37
CA ALA A 441 48.58 -24.80 45.38
C ALA A 441 48.28 -25.68 44.15
N LEU A 442 46.99 -25.84 43.83
CA LEU A 442 46.54 -26.63 42.69
C LEU A 442 46.41 -25.73 41.46
N ARG A 443 47.01 -26.14 40.35
CA ARG A 443 46.97 -25.41 39.07
C ARG A 443 46.00 -26.09 38.11
N PHE A 444 45.05 -25.33 37.59
CA PHE A 444 44.06 -25.82 36.63
C PHE A 444 44.05 -24.93 35.39
N ALA A 445 43.95 -25.56 34.22
CA ALA A 445 43.75 -24.84 32.97
C ALA A 445 42.29 -24.39 32.85
N GLY A 446 42.08 -23.29 32.14
CA GLY A 446 40.75 -22.74 31.92
C GLY A 446 40.74 -21.60 30.91
N ALA A 447 39.57 -20.99 30.77
CA ALA A 447 39.36 -19.87 29.87
C ALA A 447 38.48 -18.79 30.49
N VAL A 448 38.67 -17.55 30.03
CA VAL A 448 37.86 -16.40 30.44
C VAL A 448 36.51 -16.43 29.73
N GLU A 449 35.43 -16.28 30.49
CA GLU A 449 34.07 -16.13 30.02
C GLU A 449 33.41 -14.91 30.69
N PRO A 450 32.40 -14.29 30.07
CA PRO A 450 31.61 -13.26 30.72
C PRO A 450 30.79 -13.85 31.88
N VAL A 451 30.62 -13.08 32.96
CA VAL A 451 29.76 -13.50 34.09
C VAL A 451 28.28 -13.53 33.68
N ARG A 452 27.88 -12.58 32.82
CA ARG A 452 26.52 -12.50 32.25
C ARG A 452 26.61 -12.33 30.74
N SER A 453 25.81 -13.12 30.03
CA SER A 453 25.59 -13.01 28.60
C SER A 453 24.10 -13.06 28.31
N THR A 454 23.62 -12.21 27.42
CA THR A 454 22.23 -12.21 26.94
C THR A 454 22.24 -12.54 25.45
N ALA A 455 21.55 -13.61 25.06
CA ALA A 455 21.50 -14.02 23.66
C ALA A 455 20.76 -12.98 22.79
N VAL A 456 21.34 -12.66 21.64
CA VAL A 456 20.70 -11.84 20.61
C VAL A 456 19.92 -12.77 19.69
N LEU A 457 18.64 -12.94 20.02
CA LEU A 457 17.75 -13.82 19.29
C LEU A 457 17.28 -13.19 17.99
N THR A 458 17.12 -14.02 16.96
CA THR A 458 16.67 -13.61 15.64
C THR A 458 15.35 -14.29 15.27
N HIS A 459 14.48 -13.54 14.60
CA HIS A 459 13.25 -14.07 14.03
C HIS A 459 13.56 -14.78 12.70
N ASN A 460 12.76 -15.78 12.31
CA ASN A 460 12.93 -16.47 11.02
C ASN A 460 12.85 -15.52 9.81
N SER A 461 12.25 -14.35 9.97
CA SER A 461 12.08 -13.31 8.96
C SER A 461 13.32 -12.43 8.76
N VAL A 462 14.39 -12.63 9.54
CA VAL A 462 15.66 -11.88 9.42
C VAL A 462 16.45 -12.23 8.17
N ALA A 463 16.06 -13.29 7.46
CA ALA A 463 16.84 -13.88 6.38
C ALA A 463 17.19 -12.86 5.29
N GLY A 464 18.46 -12.82 4.89
CA GLY A 464 18.94 -11.90 3.86
C GLY A 464 20.42 -11.57 4.01
N THR A 465 20.92 -10.78 3.05
CA THR A 465 22.30 -10.34 3.02
C THR A 465 22.53 -9.25 4.05
N ILE A 466 23.58 -9.39 4.85
CA ILE A 466 23.91 -8.43 5.91
C ILE A 466 24.52 -7.18 5.28
N ILE A 467 23.82 -6.06 5.44
CA ILE A 467 24.23 -4.76 4.92
C ILE A 467 24.87 -3.88 6.00
N ARG A 468 24.55 -4.15 7.28
CA ARG A 468 25.12 -3.45 8.42
C ARG A 468 25.38 -4.43 9.54
N LEU A 469 26.56 -4.32 10.16
CA LEU A 469 26.99 -5.17 11.26
C LEU A 469 27.74 -4.31 12.27
N ALA A 470 27.35 -4.35 13.54
CA ALA A 470 28.09 -3.67 14.60
C ALA A 470 29.48 -4.33 14.78
N PRO A 471 30.57 -3.56 14.98
CA PRO A 471 31.89 -4.14 15.20
C PRO A 471 31.94 -5.07 16.41
N GLN A 472 32.74 -6.13 16.36
CA GLN A 472 32.92 -7.04 17.48
C GLN A 472 33.42 -6.30 18.73
N TYR A 473 32.87 -6.64 19.90
CA TYR A 473 33.14 -6.04 21.20
C TYR A 473 32.79 -4.55 21.32
N SER A 474 32.13 -3.96 20.31
CA SER A 474 31.60 -2.60 20.42
C SER A 474 30.46 -2.56 21.44
N TRP A 475 30.38 -1.44 22.16
CA TRP A 475 29.29 -1.18 23.10
C TRP A 475 28.02 -0.79 22.34
N LEU A 476 26.89 -1.41 22.69
CA LEU A 476 25.57 -1.11 22.17
C LEU A 476 24.61 -0.82 23.34
N ASN A 477 23.68 0.10 23.15
CA ASN A 477 22.56 0.31 24.08
C ASN A 477 21.39 -0.60 23.72
N GLU A 478 20.45 -0.75 24.65
CA GLU A 478 19.19 -1.47 24.39
C GLU A 478 18.43 -0.83 23.21
N GLY A 479 17.99 -1.65 22.26
CA GLY A 479 17.31 -1.21 21.04
C GLY A 479 18.24 -0.82 19.88
N ASP A 480 19.54 -0.64 20.13
CA ASP A 480 20.53 -0.37 19.07
C ASP A 480 20.62 -1.57 18.13
N ALA A 481 20.76 -1.29 16.84
CA ALA A 481 20.75 -2.34 15.83
C ALA A 481 22.13 -3.01 15.75
N VAL A 482 22.15 -4.30 16.11
CA VAL A 482 23.30 -5.22 16.11
C VAL A 482 23.69 -5.56 14.68
N LEU A 483 22.71 -5.99 13.88
CA LEU A 483 22.88 -6.20 12.46
C LEU A 483 21.59 -5.84 11.71
N GLU A 484 21.74 -5.55 10.43
CA GLU A 484 20.65 -5.28 9.52
C GLU A 484 20.87 -6.06 8.24
N THR A 485 19.82 -6.76 7.81
CA THR A 485 19.79 -7.46 6.53
C THR A 485 18.99 -6.67 5.50
N ASN A 486 19.28 -6.88 4.21
CA ASN A 486 18.45 -6.33 3.13
C ASN A 486 17.00 -6.89 3.15
N GLY A 487 16.77 -7.96 3.91
CA GLY A 487 15.48 -8.64 4.04
C GLY A 487 14.90 -9.05 2.69
N TYR A 488 15.71 -9.44 1.70
CA TYR A 488 15.20 -9.63 0.33
C TYR A 488 14.06 -10.64 0.23
N HIS A 489 14.07 -11.66 1.10
CA HIS A 489 12.99 -12.63 1.22
C HIS A 489 11.70 -11.95 1.69
N THR A 490 11.73 -11.24 2.81
CA THR A 490 10.57 -10.54 3.39
C THR A 490 10.12 -9.34 2.57
N HIS A 491 11.03 -8.64 1.90
CA HIS A 491 10.72 -7.50 1.04
C HIS A 491 9.82 -7.89 -0.15
N ALA A 492 10.07 -9.07 -0.74
CA ALA A 492 9.23 -9.60 -1.80
C ALA A 492 7.80 -9.92 -1.30
N TYR A 493 7.68 -10.43 -0.06
CA TYR A 493 6.37 -10.68 0.55
C TYR A 493 5.64 -9.38 0.90
N VAL A 494 6.33 -8.35 1.42
CA VAL A 494 5.72 -7.03 1.65
C VAL A 494 5.18 -6.45 0.35
N LYS A 495 6.00 -6.43 -0.71
CA LYS A 495 5.53 -5.92 -2.02
C LYS A 495 4.33 -6.68 -2.54
N ARG A 496 4.32 -8.02 -2.41
CA ARG A 496 3.17 -8.84 -2.81
C ARG A 496 1.95 -8.60 -1.92
N ALA A 497 2.14 -8.32 -0.64
CA ALA A 497 1.08 -8.08 0.34
C ALA A 497 0.56 -6.63 0.35
N GLU A 498 1.20 -5.70 -0.37
CA GLU A 498 0.69 -4.33 -0.56
C GLU A 498 -0.43 -4.25 -1.61
N ASP A 499 -0.49 -5.21 -2.53
CA ASP A 499 -1.45 -5.20 -3.63
C ASP A 499 -2.85 -5.70 -3.24
N PRO A 500 -3.02 -6.79 -2.45
CA PRO A 500 -4.34 -7.27 -2.04
C PRO A 500 -5.25 -6.22 -1.38
N PRO A 501 -4.78 -5.36 -0.44
CA PRO A 501 -5.62 -4.29 0.10
C PRO A 501 -6.06 -3.28 -0.96
N LYS A 502 -5.18 -2.95 -1.91
CA LYS A 502 -5.52 -2.03 -3.01
C LYS A 502 -6.60 -2.64 -3.91
N PHE A 503 -6.48 -3.94 -4.23
CA PHE A 503 -7.48 -4.67 -5.00
C PHE A 503 -8.81 -4.81 -4.26
N ALA A 504 -8.79 -5.22 -2.99
CA ALA A 504 -9.99 -5.36 -2.17
C ALA A 504 -10.73 -4.03 -2.01
N ARG A 505 -10.01 -2.91 -1.83
CA ARG A 505 -10.60 -1.57 -1.77
C ARG A 505 -11.19 -1.15 -3.11
N ALA A 506 -10.52 -1.44 -4.22
CA ALA A 506 -11.03 -1.17 -5.56
C ALA A 506 -12.30 -1.98 -5.85
N GLU A 507 -12.34 -3.25 -5.44
CA GLU A 507 -13.51 -4.12 -5.56
C GLU A 507 -14.68 -3.63 -4.68
N LEU A 508 -14.41 -3.25 -3.42
CA LEU A 508 -15.40 -2.62 -2.55
C LEU A 508 -15.97 -1.34 -3.17
N GLU A 509 -15.14 -0.51 -3.79
CA GLU A 509 -15.60 0.71 -4.46
C GLU A 509 -16.47 0.40 -5.68
N GLN A 510 -16.09 -0.58 -6.49
CA GLN A 510 -16.90 -1.05 -7.62
C GLN A 510 -18.25 -1.60 -7.15
N LEU A 511 -18.25 -2.41 -6.08
CA LEU A 511 -19.46 -2.98 -5.50
C LEU A 511 -20.35 -1.88 -4.92
N ARG A 512 -19.81 -0.92 -4.15
CA ARG A 512 -20.55 0.25 -3.65
C ARG A 512 -21.24 1.00 -4.79
N ARG A 513 -20.50 1.34 -5.84
CA ARG A 513 -21.09 2.01 -7.01
C ARG A 513 -22.18 1.16 -7.65
N LYS A 514 -21.97 -0.16 -7.80
CA LYS A 514 -22.99 -1.06 -8.37
C LYS A 514 -24.27 -1.04 -7.51
N MET A 515 -24.14 -1.20 -6.20
CA MET A 515 -25.29 -1.27 -5.30
C MET A 515 -25.99 0.09 -5.11
N ASP A 516 -25.24 1.20 -5.11
CA ASP A 516 -25.81 2.55 -5.09
C ASP A 516 -26.71 2.79 -6.31
N ASN A 517 -26.31 2.28 -7.47
CA ASN A 517 -27.11 2.37 -8.69
C ASN A 517 -28.37 1.50 -8.61
N GLU A 518 -28.26 0.26 -8.12
CA GLU A 518 -29.41 -0.63 -7.94
C GLU A 518 -30.40 -0.05 -6.93
N THR A 519 -29.90 0.47 -5.81
CA THR A 519 -30.72 1.13 -4.78
C THR A 519 -31.39 2.39 -5.33
N SER A 520 -30.66 3.23 -6.07
CA SER A 520 -31.22 4.44 -6.70
C SER A 520 -32.30 4.10 -7.72
N ARG A 521 -32.12 3.02 -8.51
CA ARG A 521 -33.12 2.52 -9.46
C ARG A 521 -34.40 2.09 -8.75
N TRP A 522 -34.30 1.25 -7.71
CA TRP A 522 -35.48 0.82 -6.96
C TRP A 522 -36.18 1.98 -6.22
N ARG A 523 -35.43 2.94 -5.69
CA ARG A 523 -36.01 4.17 -5.12
C ARG A 523 -36.77 5.00 -6.16
N ALA A 524 -36.26 5.07 -7.39
CA ALA A 524 -36.95 5.74 -8.49
C ALA A 524 -38.24 5.01 -8.89
N GLU A 525 -38.20 3.67 -8.98
CA GLU A 525 -39.38 2.84 -9.26
C GLU A 525 -40.47 2.97 -8.18
N VAL A 526 -40.09 3.02 -6.89
CA VAL A 526 -41.04 3.29 -5.80
C VAL A 526 -41.70 4.66 -5.98
N ARG A 527 -40.92 5.72 -6.24
CA ARG A 527 -41.48 7.06 -6.48
C ARG A 527 -42.43 7.08 -7.68
N LYS A 528 -42.09 6.37 -8.75
CA LYS A 528 -42.96 6.24 -9.94
C LYS A 528 -44.27 5.53 -9.59
N ALA A 529 -44.21 4.42 -8.87
CA ALA A 529 -45.39 3.69 -8.44
C ALA A 529 -46.27 4.53 -7.49
N GLN A 530 -45.67 5.32 -6.59
CA GLN A 530 -46.40 6.27 -5.74
C GLN A 530 -47.15 7.33 -6.56
N MET A 531 -46.53 7.88 -7.60
CA MET A 531 -47.16 8.86 -8.48
C MET A 531 -48.25 8.23 -9.35
N ALA A 532 -48.04 7.01 -9.86
CA ALA A 532 -49.06 6.28 -10.62
C ALA A 532 -50.29 5.99 -9.75
N ARG A 533 -50.08 5.56 -8.49
CA ARG A 533 -51.14 5.38 -7.49
C ARG A 533 -51.87 6.69 -7.21
N LYS A 534 -51.14 7.81 -7.07
CA LYS A 534 -51.73 9.14 -6.88
C LYS A 534 -52.61 9.53 -8.07
N VAL A 535 -52.14 9.35 -9.30
CA VAL A 535 -52.90 9.65 -10.53
C VAL A 535 -54.16 8.79 -10.62
N ALA A 536 -54.05 7.48 -10.36
CA ALA A 536 -55.21 6.58 -10.35
C ALA A 536 -56.27 7.00 -9.31
N GLY A 537 -55.83 7.40 -8.11
CA GLY A 537 -56.71 7.92 -7.06
C GLY A 537 -57.41 9.22 -7.47
N LEU A 538 -56.67 10.18 -8.04
CA LEU A 538 -57.23 11.44 -8.52
C LEU A 538 -58.25 11.23 -9.66
N ARG A 539 -57.99 10.28 -10.57
CA ARG A 539 -58.93 9.93 -11.65
C ARG A 539 -60.22 9.31 -11.10
N LEU A 540 -60.12 8.42 -10.10
CA LEU A 540 -61.28 7.85 -9.43
C LEU A 540 -62.10 8.93 -8.70
N ASP A 541 -61.43 9.83 -8.00
CA ASP A 541 -62.08 10.95 -7.30
C ASP A 541 -62.77 11.92 -8.26
N LEU A 542 -62.19 12.15 -9.43
CA LEU A 542 -62.79 12.96 -10.49
C LEU A 542 -64.05 12.29 -11.06
N LEU A 543 -63.98 10.99 -11.36
CA LEU A 543 -65.16 10.24 -11.85
C LEU A 543 -66.29 10.19 -10.81
N ARG A 544 -65.96 10.05 -9.52
CA ARG A 544 -66.94 10.06 -8.42
C ARG A 544 -67.56 11.43 -8.17
N ALA A 545 -66.85 12.51 -8.52
CA ALA A 545 -67.33 13.88 -8.38
C ALA A 545 -68.25 14.31 -9.55
N GLN A 546 -68.36 13.51 -10.62
CA GLN A 546 -69.25 13.82 -11.74
C GLN A 546 -70.71 13.42 -11.44
N PRO A 547 -71.70 14.26 -11.79
CA PRO A 547 -71.56 15.58 -12.44
C PRO A 547 -71.25 16.69 -11.42
N GLY A 548 -70.47 17.70 -11.85
CA GLY A 548 -70.26 18.92 -11.08
C GLY A 548 -71.54 19.77 -10.96
N PRO A 549 -71.56 20.78 -10.06
CA PRO A 549 -72.75 21.61 -9.83
C PRO A 549 -73.13 22.50 -11.03
N HIS A 550 -72.16 22.91 -11.86
CA HIS A 550 -72.39 23.84 -12.98
C HIS A 550 -73.14 23.20 -14.17
N PRO A 551 -72.79 22.00 -14.67
CA PRO A 551 -73.59 21.30 -15.68
C PRO A 551 -75.03 21.00 -15.23
N ILE A 552 -75.22 20.71 -13.93
CA ILE A 552 -76.56 20.51 -13.36
C ILE A 552 -77.34 21.83 -13.40
N ALA A 553 -76.74 22.93 -12.97
CA ALA A 553 -77.37 24.25 -12.97
C ALA A 553 -77.77 24.71 -14.38
N ALA A 554 -76.94 24.42 -15.40
CA ALA A 554 -77.24 24.73 -16.80
C ALA A 554 -78.46 23.95 -17.32
N GLU A 555 -78.53 22.64 -17.08
CA GLU A 555 -79.69 21.83 -17.46
C GLU A 555 -80.96 22.18 -16.65
N GLU A 556 -80.82 22.55 -15.37
CA GLU A 556 -81.93 23.04 -14.55
C GLU A 556 -82.49 24.38 -15.08
N ALA A 557 -81.62 25.29 -15.53
CA ALA A 557 -82.05 26.52 -16.17
C ALA A 557 -82.76 26.26 -17.52
N ARG A 558 -82.26 25.30 -18.32
CA ARG A 558 -82.91 24.88 -19.59
C ARG A 558 -84.28 24.27 -19.36
N LEU A 559 -84.43 23.45 -18.33
CA LEU A 559 -85.72 22.88 -17.93
C LEU A 559 -86.71 23.98 -17.52
N ARG A 560 -86.28 24.92 -16.65
CA ARG A 560 -87.12 26.06 -16.23
C ARG A 560 -87.60 26.88 -17.41
N ARG A 561 -86.73 27.16 -18.39
CA ARG A 561 -87.11 27.85 -19.63
C ARG A 561 -88.20 27.09 -20.40
N ALA A 562 -88.03 25.78 -20.59
CA ALA A 562 -89.00 24.95 -21.31
C ALA A 562 -90.36 24.87 -20.57
N GLU A 563 -90.35 24.86 -19.22
CA GLU A 563 -91.57 24.90 -18.42
C GLU A 563 -92.37 26.19 -18.61
N ILE A 564 -91.68 27.34 -18.70
CA ILE A 564 -92.30 28.65 -18.96
C ILE A 564 -92.85 28.71 -20.40
N GLU A 565 -92.15 28.15 -21.39
CA GLU A 565 -92.65 28.06 -22.77
C GLU A 565 -93.91 27.18 -22.88
N ARG A 566 -93.93 26.06 -22.15
CA ARG A 566 -95.12 25.21 -22.02
C ARG A 566 -96.28 25.97 -21.38
N GLU A 567 -96.02 26.71 -20.31
CA GLU A 567 -97.03 27.53 -19.65
C GLU A 567 -97.61 28.59 -20.61
N ARG A 568 -96.75 29.22 -21.43
CA ARG A 568 -97.17 30.15 -22.47
C ARG A 568 -98.06 29.49 -23.53
N ALA A 569 -97.71 28.29 -23.99
CA ALA A 569 -98.53 27.56 -24.96
C ALA A 569 -99.89 27.15 -24.37
N ARG A 570 -99.90 26.68 -23.11
CA ARG A 570 -101.12 26.31 -22.36
C ARG A 570 -102.07 27.49 -22.19
N GLN A 571 -101.56 28.62 -21.71
CA GLN A 571 -102.39 29.80 -21.50
C GLN A 571 -102.93 30.35 -22.83
N ARG A 572 -102.14 30.30 -23.92
CA ARG A 572 -102.61 30.67 -25.27
C ARG A 572 -103.73 29.78 -25.81
N LEU A 573 -103.70 28.48 -25.49
CA LEU A 573 -104.75 27.53 -25.84
C LEU A 573 -105.98 27.73 -24.97
N ALA A 574 -105.81 27.95 -23.65
CA ALA A 574 -106.90 28.24 -22.73
C ALA A 574 -107.68 29.49 -23.15
N LEU A 575 -106.99 30.59 -23.43
CA LEU A 575 -107.61 31.81 -23.96
C LEU A 575 -108.29 31.58 -25.31
N ALA A 576 -107.74 30.72 -26.17
CA ALA A 576 -108.37 30.39 -27.45
C ALA A 576 -109.70 29.64 -27.28
N ARG A 577 -109.76 28.74 -26.31
CA ARG A 577 -110.96 27.97 -25.95
C ARG A 577 -112.02 28.86 -25.32
N GLU A 578 -111.62 29.78 -24.43
CA GLU A 578 -112.52 30.76 -23.80
C GLU A 578 -113.09 31.78 -24.79
N ALA A 579 -112.31 32.20 -25.78
CA ALA A 579 -112.74 33.15 -26.81
C ALA A 579 -113.72 32.56 -27.86
N GLY A 580 -114.01 31.25 -27.82
CA GLY A 580 -114.97 30.62 -28.74
C GLY A 580 -114.52 30.60 -30.20
N LEU A 581 -113.22 30.41 -30.47
CA LEU A 581 -112.69 30.34 -31.84
C LEU A 581 -113.29 29.15 -32.62
N ASP A 582 -114.12 29.42 -33.62
CA ASP A 582 -114.75 28.42 -34.51
C ASP A 582 -113.77 27.80 -35.54
N SER A 583 -112.56 28.36 -35.66
CA SER A 583 -111.53 27.88 -36.60
C SER A 583 -110.82 26.64 -36.05
N VAL A 584 -111.30 25.46 -36.48
CA VAL A 584 -110.69 24.14 -36.16
C VAL A 584 -109.19 24.12 -36.42
N ARG A 585 -108.71 24.79 -37.48
CA ARG A 585 -107.28 24.84 -37.84
C ARG A 585 -106.44 25.61 -36.83
N GLU A 586 -106.95 26.71 -36.29
CA GLU A 586 -106.21 27.54 -35.32
C GLU A 586 -106.15 26.88 -33.93
N LEU A 587 -107.23 26.23 -33.51
CA LEU A 587 -107.24 25.45 -32.28
C LEU A 587 -106.26 24.27 -32.38
N GLN A 588 -106.30 23.52 -33.48
CA GLN A 588 -105.35 22.42 -33.74
C GLN A 588 -103.88 22.90 -33.76
N ALA A 589 -103.61 24.09 -34.31
CA ALA A 589 -102.26 24.66 -34.29
C ALA A 589 -101.78 25.00 -32.86
N LYS A 590 -102.67 25.51 -32.00
CA LYS A 590 -102.35 25.80 -30.58
C LYS A 590 -102.22 24.52 -29.73
N GLU A 591 -103.04 23.50 -29.98
CA GLU A 591 -102.91 22.18 -29.37
C GLU A 591 -101.60 21.49 -29.76
N LEU A 592 -101.22 21.59 -31.04
CA LEU A 592 -99.92 21.13 -31.51
C LEU A 592 -98.78 21.89 -30.80
N ALA A 593 -98.88 23.22 -30.66
CA ALA A 593 -97.87 24.02 -29.97
C ALA A 593 -97.71 23.63 -28.48
N GLU A 594 -98.80 23.35 -27.75
CA GLU A 594 -98.71 22.82 -26.38
C GLU A 594 -98.03 21.44 -26.38
N SER A 595 -98.42 20.54 -27.27
CA SER A 595 -97.82 19.19 -27.33
C SER A 595 -96.31 19.22 -27.65
N LEU A 596 -95.87 20.16 -28.50
CA LEU A 596 -94.46 20.38 -28.80
C LEU A 596 -93.71 20.93 -27.58
N ALA A 597 -94.32 21.82 -26.80
CA ALA A 597 -93.72 22.34 -25.57
C ALA A 597 -93.66 21.28 -24.46
N ASP A 598 -94.66 20.41 -24.34
CA ASP A 598 -94.63 19.24 -23.44
C ASP A 598 -93.48 18.27 -23.81
N LEU A 599 -93.26 18.04 -25.10
CA LEU A 599 -92.13 17.26 -25.59
C LEU A 599 -90.79 17.94 -25.24
N ALA A 600 -90.67 19.25 -25.40
CA ALA A 600 -89.46 20.00 -25.06
C ALA A 600 -89.11 19.92 -23.56
N VAL A 601 -90.12 19.97 -22.67
CA VAL A 601 -89.93 19.74 -21.22
C VAL A 601 -89.43 18.33 -20.95
N ARG A 602 -90.05 17.30 -21.55
CA ARG A 602 -89.60 15.91 -21.39
C ARG A 602 -88.18 15.69 -21.88
N GLU A 603 -87.81 16.30 -23.01
CA GLU A 603 -86.43 16.27 -23.50
C GLU A 603 -85.45 16.93 -22.52
N ALA A 604 -85.81 18.06 -21.93
CA ALA A 604 -85.01 18.74 -20.91
C ALA A 604 -84.88 17.91 -19.61
N GLU A 605 -85.97 17.27 -19.15
CA GLU A 605 -85.95 16.35 -18.02
C GLU A 605 -85.02 15.15 -18.28
N ILE A 606 -85.07 14.58 -19.49
CA ILE A 606 -84.18 13.48 -19.89
C ILE A 606 -82.73 13.95 -19.93
N ARG A 607 -82.44 15.15 -20.45
CA ARG A 607 -81.08 15.72 -20.42
C ARG A 607 -80.57 15.92 -18.99
N LEU A 608 -81.39 16.52 -18.12
CA LEU A 608 -81.06 16.72 -16.70
C LEU A 608 -80.83 15.40 -15.98
N ALA A 609 -81.68 14.40 -16.20
CA ALA A 609 -81.54 13.06 -15.62
C ALA A 609 -80.25 12.36 -16.10
N LYS A 610 -79.88 12.51 -17.38
CA LYS A 610 -78.61 12.00 -17.92
C LYS A 610 -77.39 12.67 -17.27
N VAL A 611 -77.43 13.99 -17.09
CA VAL A 611 -76.36 14.72 -16.40
C VAL A 611 -76.28 14.26 -14.94
N LYS A 612 -77.40 14.24 -14.20
CA LYS A 612 -77.49 13.80 -12.80
C LYS A 612 -77.05 12.36 -12.55
N ALA A 613 -77.19 11.47 -13.54
CA ALA A 613 -76.73 10.09 -13.45
C ALA A 613 -75.20 9.95 -13.38
N GLY A 614 -74.44 10.99 -13.77
CA GLY A 614 -72.99 11.05 -13.59
C GLY A 614 -72.21 9.99 -14.35
N ALA A 615 -71.02 9.66 -13.84
CA ALA A 615 -70.16 8.66 -14.45
C ALA A 615 -70.80 7.25 -14.37
N PRO A 616 -70.80 6.46 -15.46
CA PRO A 616 -71.29 5.10 -15.43
C PRO A 616 -70.59 4.25 -14.37
N ALA A 617 -71.34 3.44 -13.61
CA ALA A 617 -70.79 2.56 -12.58
C ALA A 617 -69.67 1.64 -13.10
N ALA A 618 -69.74 1.22 -14.37
CA ALA A 618 -68.70 0.44 -15.02
C ALA A 618 -67.35 1.20 -15.10
N ARG A 619 -67.36 2.51 -15.39
CA ARG A 619 -66.14 3.33 -15.43
C ARG A 619 -65.57 3.59 -14.04
N ILE A 620 -66.42 3.79 -13.04
CA ILE A 620 -65.98 3.91 -11.65
C ILE A 620 -65.32 2.60 -11.22
N ARG A 621 -65.92 1.46 -11.57
CA ARG A 621 -65.36 0.14 -11.27
C ARG A 621 -64.02 -0.11 -11.97
N GLU A 622 -63.88 0.30 -13.23
CA GLU A 622 -62.61 0.25 -13.96
C GLU A 622 -61.53 1.10 -13.26
N ALA A 623 -61.84 2.33 -12.87
CA ALA A 623 -60.91 3.19 -12.15
C ALA A 623 -60.54 2.67 -10.74
N GLU A 624 -61.46 1.97 -10.07
CA GLU A 624 -61.16 1.27 -8.81
C GLU A 624 -60.14 0.14 -9.02
N LEU A 625 -60.29 -0.64 -10.09
CA LEU A 625 -59.35 -1.69 -10.45
C LEU A 625 -57.98 -1.11 -10.84
N ASP A 626 -57.96 0.01 -11.57
CA ASP A 626 -56.71 0.71 -11.89
C ASP A 626 -55.96 1.20 -10.64
N LEU A 627 -56.69 1.69 -9.64
CA LEU A 627 -56.11 2.08 -8.35
C LEU A 627 -55.57 0.87 -7.59
N GLU A 628 -56.32 -0.23 -7.54
CA GLU A 628 -55.89 -1.48 -6.90
C GLU A 628 -54.63 -2.05 -7.58
N GLU A 629 -54.56 -2.01 -8.92
CA GLU A 629 -53.37 -2.42 -9.68
C GLU A 629 -52.17 -1.51 -9.37
N ALA A 630 -52.39 -0.19 -9.28
CA ALA A 630 -51.33 0.77 -8.95
C ALA A 630 -50.83 0.59 -7.50
N GLU A 631 -51.72 0.30 -6.55
CA GLU A 631 -51.36 -0.02 -5.16
C GLU A 631 -50.57 -1.34 -5.07
N GLY A 632 -50.96 -2.36 -5.84
CA GLY A 632 -50.21 -3.60 -5.96
C GLY A 632 -48.79 -3.41 -6.53
N LYS A 633 -48.65 -2.57 -7.56
CA LYS A 633 -47.34 -2.20 -8.13
C LYS A 633 -46.46 -1.45 -7.12
N LEU A 634 -47.05 -0.55 -6.34
CA LEU A 634 -46.34 0.17 -5.28
C LEU A 634 -45.83 -0.79 -4.19
N ALA A 635 -46.71 -1.64 -3.66
CA ALA A 635 -46.33 -2.61 -2.63
C ALA A 635 -45.23 -3.56 -3.12
N PHE A 636 -45.28 -3.99 -4.38
CA PHE A 636 -44.23 -4.79 -4.99
C PHE A 636 -42.89 -4.02 -5.09
N ALA A 637 -42.93 -2.77 -5.55
CA ALA A 637 -41.73 -1.93 -5.68
C ALA A 637 -41.08 -1.66 -4.32
N GLU A 638 -41.88 -1.38 -3.28
CA GLU A 638 -41.40 -1.17 -1.90
C GLU A 638 -40.76 -2.44 -1.34
N ALA A 639 -41.43 -3.59 -1.47
CA ALA A 639 -40.89 -4.88 -1.01
C ALA A 639 -39.56 -5.24 -1.72
N MET A 640 -39.44 -4.94 -3.01
CA MET A 640 -38.20 -5.15 -3.76
C MET A 640 -37.10 -4.16 -3.38
N ALA A 641 -37.44 -2.90 -3.10
CA ALA A 641 -36.49 -1.90 -2.63
C ALA A 641 -35.92 -2.28 -1.25
N ASP A 642 -36.76 -2.72 -0.32
CA ASP A 642 -36.34 -3.16 1.01
C ASP A 642 -35.46 -4.42 0.93
N LYS A 643 -35.87 -5.39 0.12
CA LYS A 643 -35.05 -6.58 -0.14
C LYS A 643 -33.69 -6.19 -0.72
N MET A 644 -33.65 -5.30 -1.70
CA MET A 644 -32.40 -4.89 -2.33
C MET A 644 -31.50 -4.12 -1.35
N ALA A 645 -32.06 -3.26 -0.51
CA ALA A 645 -31.31 -2.57 0.54
C ALA A 645 -30.65 -3.56 1.51
N SER A 646 -31.38 -4.59 1.96
CA SER A 646 -30.82 -5.62 2.85
C SER A 646 -29.70 -6.44 2.20
N VAL A 647 -29.84 -6.80 0.92
CA VAL A 647 -28.79 -7.51 0.15
C VAL A 647 -27.57 -6.61 -0.02
N THR A 648 -27.78 -5.33 -0.31
CA THR A 648 -26.72 -4.32 -0.44
C THR A 648 -25.89 -4.23 0.84
N GLU A 649 -26.54 -4.10 1.98
CA GLU A 649 -25.87 -4.00 3.27
C GLU A 649 -25.04 -5.27 3.58
N ALA A 650 -25.61 -6.45 3.31
CA ALA A 650 -24.92 -7.72 3.52
C ALA A 650 -23.69 -7.87 2.61
N GLU A 651 -23.81 -7.59 1.31
CA GLU A 651 -22.70 -7.68 0.35
C GLU A 651 -21.59 -6.67 0.67
N LEU A 652 -21.96 -5.44 1.04
CA LEU A 652 -20.99 -4.42 1.46
C LEU A 652 -20.27 -4.79 2.76
N ALA A 653 -20.95 -5.44 3.70
CA ALA A 653 -20.31 -5.92 4.92
C ALA A 653 -19.28 -7.02 4.64
N VAL A 654 -19.58 -7.96 3.74
CA VAL A 654 -18.64 -9.01 3.32
C VAL A 654 -17.42 -8.41 2.63
N ALA A 655 -17.62 -7.48 1.69
CA ALA A 655 -16.50 -6.81 1.02
C ALA A 655 -15.65 -5.95 1.97
N GLN A 656 -16.26 -5.33 2.98
CA GLN A 656 -15.52 -4.59 4.02
C GLN A 656 -14.69 -5.51 4.90
N ALA A 657 -15.22 -6.68 5.26
CA ALA A 657 -14.45 -7.70 5.99
C ALA A 657 -13.24 -8.16 5.17
N ALA A 658 -13.40 -8.41 3.86
CA ALA A 658 -12.30 -8.78 2.98
C ALA A 658 -11.19 -7.71 2.89
N VAL A 659 -11.55 -6.42 2.94
CA VAL A 659 -10.56 -5.32 3.03
C VAL A 659 -9.82 -5.37 4.36
N ALA A 660 -10.53 -5.58 5.48
CA ALA A 660 -9.93 -5.67 6.80
C ALA A 660 -8.95 -6.86 6.89
N ASP A 661 -9.35 -8.03 6.40
CA ASP A 661 -8.50 -9.23 6.36
C ASP A 661 -7.24 -9.00 5.52
N ALA A 662 -7.37 -8.35 4.36
CA ALA A 662 -6.23 -8.02 3.50
C ALA A 662 -5.30 -6.98 4.13
N ASP A 663 -5.86 -5.97 4.81
CA ASP A 663 -5.09 -4.96 5.54
C ASP A 663 -4.30 -5.60 6.71
N GLU A 664 -4.91 -6.52 7.45
CA GLU A 664 -4.25 -7.27 8.53
C GLU A 664 -3.10 -8.14 7.99
N GLU A 665 -3.32 -8.86 6.89
CA GLU A 665 -2.27 -9.64 6.24
C GLU A 665 -1.11 -8.75 5.76
N SER A 666 -1.41 -7.60 5.15
CA SER A 666 -0.40 -6.62 4.73
C SER A 666 0.42 -6.10 5.91
N GLN A 667 -0.24 -5.80 7.03
CA GLN A 667 0.42 -5.35 8.24
C GLN A 667 1.32 -6.43 8.83
N HIS A 668 0.85 -7.68 8.86
CA HIS A 668 1.64 -8.82 9.33
C HIS A 668 2.97 -8.95 8.58
N TYR A 669 2.98 -8.80 7.25
CA TYR A 669 4.23 -8.85 6.47
C TYR A 669 5.13 -7.62 6.69
N LYS A 670 4.55 -6.43 6.91
CA LYS A 670 5.34 -5.23 7.26
C LYS A 670 6.03 -5.38 8.61
N ASP A 671 5.33 -5.91 9.61
CA ASP A 671 5.89 -6.20 10.92
C ASP A 671 7.01 -7.25 10.80
N GLN A 672 6.82 -8.27 9.95
CA GLN A 672 7.88 -9.23 9.67
C GLN A 672 9.11 -8.63 8.99
N TYR A 673 8.94 -7.62 8.15
CA TYR A 673 10.04 -6.92 7.47
C TYR A 673 10.85 -6.05 8.44
N GLU A 674 10.26 -5.58 9.54
CA GLU A 674 10.99 -4.87 10.59
C GLU A 674 11.94 -5.80 11.37
N TYR A 675 11.63 -7.10 11.48
CA TYR A 675 12.56 -8.09 12.08
C TYR A 675 13.87 -8.28 11.30
N ARG A 676 14.02 -7.69 10.11
CA ARG A 676 15.33 -7.63 9.40
C ARG A 676 16.38 -6.87 10.20
N ILE A 677 15.93 -5.96 11.07
CA ILE A 677 16.79 -5.19 11.97
C ILE A 677 16.85 -5.94 13.30
N VAL A 678 17.97 -6.61 13.54
CA VAL A 678 18.21 -7.30 14.81
C VAL A 678 18.68 -6.26 15.83
N ARG A 679 17.91 -6.09 16.89
CA ARG A 679 18.19 -5.10 17.93
C ARG A 679 18.78 -5.74 19.18
N ALA A 680 19.58 -4.96 19.89
CA ALA A 680 20.19 -5.33 21.15
C ALA A 680 19.11 -5.46 22.25
N PRO A 681 18.94 -6.64 22.89
CA PRO A 681 17.94 -6.82 23.95
C PRO A 681 18.31 -6.11 25.25
N VAL A 682 19.60 -5.82 25.48
CA VAL A 682 20.13 -5.12 26.66
C VAL A 682 21.36 -4.30 26.26
N ALA A 683 21.77 -3.34 27.08
CA ALA A 683 23.03 -2.63 26.88
C ALA A 683 24.26 -3.49 27.24
N GLY A 684 25.32 -3.41 26.45
CA GLY A 684 26.58 -4.13 26.68
C GLY A 684 27.43 -4.28 25.42
N SER A 685 28.50 -5.06 25.48
CA SER A 685 29.38 -5.30 24.33
C SER A 685 28.89 -6.49 23.50
N ILE A 686 28.82 -6.35 22.18
CA ILE A 686 28.40 -7.44 21.30
C ILE A 686 29.52 -8.48 21.10
N MET A 687 29.18 -9.76 21.24
CA MET A 687 30.04 -10.89 20.96
C MET A 687 29.33 -11.85 19.99
N TYR A 688 29.73 -11.87 18.72
CA TYR A 688 29.15 -12.78 17.74
C TYR A 688 29.54 -14.24 17.99
N ASN A 689 28.65 -15.16 17.61
CA ASN A 689 28.92 -16.60 17.69
C ASN A 689 30.07 -16.98 16.72
N PRO A 690 31.12 -17.67 17.17
CA PRO A 690 32.23 -18.08 16.30
C PRO A 690 31.82 -19.10 15.22
N TYR A 691 30.70 -19.81 15.41
CA TYR A 691 30.22 -20.80 14.45
C TYR A 691 28.72 -20.67 14.22
N ILE A 692 28.33 -20.22 13.02
CA ILE A 692 26.95 -20.36 12.53
C ILE A 692 26.94 -21.52 11.53
N HIS A 693 26.19 -22.56 11.87
CA HIS A 693 26.26 -23.92 11.29
C HIS A 693 26.20 -24.01 9.75
N TYR A 694 25.64 -22.98 9.09
CA TYR A 694 25.52 -22.90 7.63
C TYR A 694 26.59 -22.04 6.95
N LEU A 695 27.16 -21.06 7.66
CA LEU A 695 28.18 -20.18 7.10
C LEU A 695 29.58 -20.78 7.26
N ARG A 696 29.77 -21.69 8.24
CA ARG A 696 31.07 -22.27 8.63
C ARG A 696 32.18 -21.23 8.83
N LYS A 697 31.78 -19.97 9.02
CA LYS A 697 32.60 -18.79 9.20
C LYS A 697 31.83 -17.78 10.04
N ARG A 698 32.53 -16.80 10.58
CA ARG A 698 31.91 -15.69 11.30
C ARG A 698 31.11 -14.81 10.35
N VAL A 699 30.01 -14.28 10.88
CA VAL A 699 29.14 -13.32 10.21
C VAL A 699 29.92 -12.06 9.83
N SER A 700 29.90 -11.71 8.54
CA SER A 700 30.51 -10.49 8.00
C SER A 700 29.52 -9.71 7.13
N ILE A 701 29.83 -8.44 6.88
CA ILE A 701 29.06 -7.63 5.91
C ILE A 701 29.16 -8.28 4.53
N GLY A 702 28.02 -8.47 3.88
CA GLY A 702 27.89 -9.16 2.60
C GLY A 702 27.60 -10.66 2.70
N ASP A 703 27.55 -11.25 3.91
CA ASP A 703 27.11 -12.63 4.08
C ASP A 703 25.58 -12.76 4.11
N ASP A 704 25.06 -13.87 3.59
CA ASP A 704 23.65 -14.21 3.67
C ASP A 704 23.34 -14.93 4.99
N LEU A 705 22.44 -14.34 5.78
CA LEU A 705 21.94 -14.92 7.01
C LEU A 705 20.71 -15.78 6.70
N PRO A 706 20.73 -17.11 6.96
CA PRO A 706 19.57 -17.96 6.71
C PRO A 706 18.50 -17.83 7.81
N ALA A 707 17.24 -18.10 7.45
CA ALA A 707 16.09 -18.04 8.36
C ALA A 707 16.17 -18.99 9.57
N SER A 708 17.02 -20.02 9.50
CA SER A 708 17.23 -21.00 10.56
C SER A 708 18.14 -20.51 11.69
N VAL A 709 18.85 -19.39 11.49
CA VAL A 709 19.68 -18.81 12.55
C VAL A 709 18.76 -18.17 13.56
N GLN A 710 18.76 -18.70 14.79
CA GLN A 710 17.97 -18.19 15.91
C GLN A 710 18.78 -17.33 16.89
N CYS A 711 20.11 -17.36 16.79
CA CYS A 711 21.00 -16.60 17.64
C CYS A 711 22.27 -16.22 16.86
N VAL A 712 22.53 -14.92 16.76
CA VAL A 712 23.70 -14.38 16.01
C VAL A 712 24.88 -14.06 16.92
N GLY A 713 24.62 -13.89 18.23
CA GLY A 713 25.64 -13.55 19.21
C GLY A 713 25.06 -13.30 20.59
N TYR A 714 25.88 -12.76 21.48
CA TYR A 714 25.54 -12.44 22.85
C TYR A 714 25.95 -11.02 23.18
N ILE A 715 25.13 -10.31 23.94
CA ILE A 715 25.53 -9.07 24.58
C ILE A 715 26.12 -9.42 25.94
N VAL A 716 27.37 -9.02 26.14
CA VAL A 716 28.20 -9.39 27.29
C VAL A 716 28.66 -8.15 28.04
N ASP A 717 28.74 -8.25 29.35
CA ASP A 717 29.34 -7.22 30.20
C ASP A 717 30.83 -7.52 30.40
N LEU A 718 31.69 -6.75 29.73
CA LEU A 718 33.14 -6.92 29.80
C LEU A 718 33.74 -6.38 31.11
N SER A 719 32.98 -5.69 31.94
CA SER A 719 33.47 -5.18 33.23
C SER A 719 33.58 -6.26 34.31
N ARG A 720 32.87 -7.39 34.14
CA ARG A 720 32.89 -8.54 35.05
C ARG A 720 33.09 -9.83 34.26
N LEU A 721 34.31 -10.35 34.33
CA LEU A 721 34.71 -11.60 33.70
C LEU A 721 34.95 -12.68 34.76
N LYS A 722 34.70 -13.93 34.39
CA LYS A 722 35.03 -15.11 35.18
C LYS A 722 36.02 -15.98 34.43
N PHE A 723 36.91 -16.63 35.15
CA PHE A 723 37.80 -17.65 34.63
C PHE A 723 37.19 -19.02 34.95
N CYS A 724 36.88 -19.78 33.92
CA CYS A 724 36.25 -21.08 34.02
C CYS A 724 37.34 -22.14 34.01
N ALA A 725 37.68 -22.64 35.20
CA ALA A 725 38.68 -23.66 35.40
C ALA A 725 38.06 -25.06 35.35
N VAL A 726 38.75 -25.99 34.71
CA VAL A 726 38.35 -27.40 34.70
C VAL A 726 39.11 -28.12 35.80
N VAL A 727 38.40 -28.55 36.83
CA VAL A 727 38.94 -29.20 38.03
C VAL A 727 38.54 -30.67 38.04
N GLU A 728 39.51 -31.57 38.09
CA GLU A 728 39.23 -33.01 38.12
C GLU A 728 38.59 -33.43 39.46
N GLU A 729 37.74 -34.46 39.42
CA GLU A 729 36.97 -34.99 40.56
C GLU A 729 37.80 -35.21 41.85
N PRO A 730 39.05 -35.73 41.81
CA PRO A 730 39.86 -35.93 43.01
C PRO A 730 40.19 -34.63 43.77
N TYR A 731 40.18 -33.50 43.08
CA TYR A 731 40.53 -32.19 43.62
C TYR A 731 39.31 -31.33 43.95
N LEU A 732 38.12 -31.72 43.49
CA LEU A 732 36.89 -30.96 43.68
C LEU A 732 36.54 -30.76 45.17
N GLY A 733 36.82 -31.76 46.01
CA GLY A 733 36.60 -31.68 47.46
C GLY A 733 37.53 -30.71 48.20
N ARG A 734 38.50 -30.10 47.51
CA ARG A 734 39.47 -29.14 48.06
C ARG A 734 39.20 -27.70 47.63
N VAL A 735 38.11 -27.45 46.91
CA VAL A 735 37.75 -26.14 46.38
C VAL A 735 36.37 -25.76 46.93
N ALA A 736 36.29 -24.62 47.61
CA ALA A 736 35.07 -24.06 48.15
C ALA A 736 34.75 -22.69 47.51
N ILE A 737 33.46 -22.34 47.50
CA ILE A 737 33.01 -21.00 47.12
C ILE A 737 33.62 -20.00 48.10
N GLY A 738 34.21 -18.92 47.57
CA GLY A 738 34.91 -17.89 48.36
C GLY A 738 36.43 -18.09 48.50
N ASP A 739 36.98 -19.21 48.01
CA ASP A 739 38.43 -19.44 48.04
C ASP A 739 39.16 -18.43 47.16
N LYS A 740 40.33 -17.97 47.64
CA LYS A 740 41.20 -17.07 46.88
C LYS A 740 41.91 -17.82 45.76
N ALA A 741 41.90 -17.21 44.59
CA ALA A 741 42.45 -17.75 43.37
C ALA A 741 43.40 -16.73 42.71
N ARG A 742 44.41 -17.22 42.00
CA ARG A 742 45.28 -16.39 41.15
C ARG A 742 45.21 -16.89 39.72
N VAL A 743 44.72 -16.05 38.82
CA VAL A 743 44.56 -16.36 37.41
C VAL A 743 45.72 -15.74 36.63
N GLU A 744 46.48 -16.56 35.92
CA GLU A 744 47.50 -16.11 34.97
C GLU A 744 47.04 -16.43 33.55
N LEU A 745 46.93 -15.41 32.70
CA LEU A 745 46.49 -15.57 31.32
C LEU A 745 47.70 -15.72 30.39
N LEU A 746 47.61 -16.62 29.41
CA LEU A 746 48.69 -16.80 28.43
C LEU A 746 48.96 -15.52 27.63
N ALA A 747 47.93 -14.71 27.38
CA ALA A 747 48.04 -13.41 26.71
C ALA A 747 48.84 -12.36 27.51
N PHE A 748 49.00 -12.56 28.83
CA PHE A 748 49.75 -11.66 29.73
C PHE A 748 50.75 -12.45 30.60
N PRO A 749 51.83 -13.02 30.00
CA PRO A 749 52.78 -13.85 30.74
C PRO A 749 53.41 -13.10 31.93
N GLY A 750 53.44 -13.73 33.11
CA GLY A 750 54.01 -13.16 34.33
C GLY A 750 53.11 -12.15 35.05
N ARG A 751 51.88 -11.90 34.57
CA ARG A 751 50.86 -11.12 35.28
C ARG A 751 49.80 -12.05 35.86
N ALA A 752 49.71 -12.09 37.19
CA ALA A 752 48.64 -12.78 37.90
C ALA A 752 47.53 -11.79 38.28
N PHE A 753 46.29 -12.17 38.01
CA PHE A 753 45.08 -11.49 38.44
C PHE A 753 44.55 -12.17 39.69
N ASP A 754 44.27 -11.40 40.73
CA ASP A 754 43.61 -11.94 41.91
C ASP A 754 42.13 -12.21 41.59
N GLY A 755 41.59 -13.26 42.20
CA GLY A 755 40.21 -13.67 42.01
C GLY A 755 39.66 -14.46 43.18
N GLU A 756 38.37 -14.75 43.13
CA GLU A 756 37.66 -15.51 44.15
C GLU A 756 36.74 -16.54 43.49
N VAL A 757 36.68 -17.75 44.04
CA VAL A 757 35.78 -18.80 43.52
C VAL A 757 34.34 -18.35 43.66
N LEU A 758 33.68 -18.09 42.53
CA LEU A 758 32.31 -17.60 42.44
C LEU A 758 31.31 -18.74 42.60
N SER A 759 31.58 -19.87 41.92
CA SER A 759 30.72 -21.04 41.99
C SER A 759 31.45 -22.31 41.58
N VAL A 760 31.11 -23.42 42.22
CA VAL A 760 31.52 -24.77 41.82
C VAL A 760 30.30 -25.45 41.21
N VAL A 761 30.34 -25.77 39.93
CA VAL A 761 29.26 -26.46 39.22
C VAL A 761 29.51 -27.97 39.31
N PRO A 762 28.75 -28.74 40.11
CA PRO A 762 29.04 -30.13 40.40
C PRO A 762 28.57 -31.09 39.29
N LEU A 763 28.46 -30.62 38.04
CA LEU A 763 28.16 -31.48 36.90
C LEU A 763 29.43 -32.28 36.61
N VAL A 764 29.54 -33.45 37.25
CA VAL A 764 30.67 -34.36 37.10
C VAL A 764 30.48 -35.12 35.79
N THR A 765 31.02 -34.55 34.74
CA THR A 765 30.98 -35.12 33.39
C THR A 765 32.38 -35.53 32.98
N ASP A 766 32.51 -36.31 31.91
CA ASP A 766 33.83 -36.58 31.35
C ASP A 766 34.51 -35.24 31.04
N ARG A 767 35.77 -35.11 31.46
CA ARG A 767 36.60 -33.92 31.27
C ARG A 767 36.59 -33.46 29.81
N GLU A 768 36.56 -34.42 28.87
CA GLU A 768 36.47 -34.18 27.43
C GLU A 768 35.14 -33.56 26.99
N GLU A 769 34.03 -33.82 27.68
CA GLU A 769 32.72 -33.22 27.40
C GLU A 769 32.66 -31.75 27.87
N ILE A 770 33.33 -31.42 28.97
CA ILE A 770 33.41 -30.04 29.49
C ILE A 770 34.31 -29.15 28.61
N LEU A 771 35.28 -29.76 27.94
CA LEU A 771 36.29 -29.07 27.13
C LEU A 771 35.96 -29.02 25.64
N SER A 772 35.06 -29.89 25.16
CA SER A 772 34.63 -29.91 23.75
C SER A 772 33.64 -28.79 23.46
N THR A 773 33.85 -28.08 22.35
CA THR A 773 32.88 -27.13 21.76
C THR A 773 32.03 -27.74 20.66
N MET A 774 32.20 -29.04 20.33
CA MET A 774 31.47 -29.73 19.26
C MET A 774 30.58 -30.86 19.79
N VAL A 775 29.44 -31.04 19.09
CA VAL A 775 28.33 -31.94 19.46
C VAL A 775 28.52 -33.37 18.95
N ASP A 776 29.43 -33.60 18.00
CA ASP A 776 29.56 -34.92 17.37
C ASP A 776 30.72 -35.76 17.96
N ALA A 777 30.29 -36.64 18.87
CA ALA A 777 30.97 -37.80 19.46
C ALA A 777 32.19 -37.54 20.39
N PRO A 778 31.97 -37.42 21.72
CA PRO A 778 33.08 -37.50 22.66
C PRO A 778 33.61 -38.94 22.69
N ARG A 779 34.94 -39.08 22.54
CA ARG A 779 35.62 -40.18 23.23
C ARG A 779 35.52 -39.86 24.73
N LEU A 780 35.46 -40.88 25.57
CA LEU A 780 35.33 -40.73 27.02
C LEU A 780 36.71 -41.02 27.62
N SER A 781 37.44 -39.98 28.04
CA SER A 781 38.72 -40.10 28.75
C SER A 781 38.62 -40.89 30.06
N GLY A 782 37.42 -41.03 30.62
CA GLY A 782 37.17 -41.65 31.92
C GLY A 782 37.57 -40.76 33.10
N VAL A 783 38.14 -39.57 32.83
CA VAL A 783 38.48 -38.58 33.85
C VAL A 783 37.28 -37.70 34.06
N ARG A 784 36.66 -37.84 35.23
CA ARG A 784 35.56 -37.00 35.67
C ARG A 784 36.08 -35.65 36.14
N ALA A 785 35.48 -34.58 35.64
CA ALA A 785 35.83 -33.22 36.04
C ALA A 785 34.58 -32.40 36.30
N ALA A 786 34.76 -31.28 36.99
CA ALA A 786 33.74 -30.29 37.26
C ALA A 786 34.25 -28.91 36.85
N ARG A 787 33.31 -28.02 36.58
CA ARG A 787 33.60 -26.64 36.19
C ARG A 787 33.60 -25.75 37.43
N VAL A 788 34.71 -25.06 37.66
CA VAL A 788 34.87 -24.08 38.73
C VAL A 788 34.98 -22.70 38.12
N ASP A 789 34.02 -21.84 38.41
CA ASP A 789 34.01 -20.46 37.94
C ASP A 789 34.66 -19.57 39.00
N VAL A 790 35.73 -18.87 38.61
CA VAL A 790 36.48 -17.93 39.45
C VAL A 790 36.22 -16.51 38.96
N LEU A 791 35.70 -15.62 39.80
CA LEU A 791 35.57 -14.21 39.44
C LEU A 791 36.96 -13.59 39.36
N VAL A 792 37.28 -12.94 38.23
CA VAL A 792 38.58 -12.26 38.03
C VAL A 792 38.42 -10.78 38.36
N GLU A 793 39.24 -10.27 39.28
CA GLU A 793 39.31 -8.83 39.57
C GLU A 793 40.28 -8.16 38.59
N LEU A 794 39.74 -7.40 37.65
CA LEU A 794 40.55 -6.61 36.71
C LEU A 794 41.01 -5.31 37.40
N PRO A 795 42.30 -4.95 37.35
CA PRO A 795 42.81 -3.73 37.98
C PRO A 795 42.21 -2.48 37.31
N GLN A 796 41.65 -1.58 38.12
CA GLN A 796 41.04 -0.34 37.63
C GLN A 796 42.13 0.66 37.22
N GLY A 797 42.13 1.09 35.94
CA GLY A 797 42.97 2.19 35.43
C GLY A 797 44.09 1.80 34.45
N GLU A 798 44.34 0.51 34.19
CA GLU A 798 45.18 0.06 33.06
C GLU A 798 44.30 -0.34 31.87
N GLU A 799 44.71 0.00 30.63
CA GLU A 799 44.06 -0.45 29.39
C GLU A 799 44.31 -1.95 29.11
N LEU A 800 44.02 -2.83 30.07
CA LEU A 800 44.12 -4.27 29.88
C LEU A 800 42.86 -4.80 29.21
N ARG A 801 42.95 -5.04 27.90
CA ARG A 801 41.85 -5.60 27.11
C ARG A 801 41.79 -7.12 27.26
N VAL A 802 41.22 -7.59 28.36
CA VAL A 802 40.90 -9.02 28.56
C VAL A 802 39.66 -9.37 27.75
N LEU A 803 39.78 -10.31 26.82
CA LEU A 803 38.70 -10.73 25.94
C LEU A 803 38.15 -12.11 26.36
N PRO A 804 36.84 -12.34 26.22
CA PRO A 804 36.27 -13.68 26.34
C PRO A 804 36.98 -14.68 25.42
N GLY A 805 37.24 -15.86 25.93
CA GLY A 805 37.92 -16.95 25.23
C GLY A 805 39.44 -17.00 25.44
N MET A 806 40.06 -16.00 26.09
CA MET A 806 41.48 -16.07 26.49
C MET A 806 41.70 -17.22 27.46
N THR A 807 42.75 -17.99 27.24
CA THR A 807 43.14 -19.17 28.01
C THR A 807 44.25 -18.83 29.01
N GLY A 808 44.32 -19.63 30.07
CA GLY A 808 45.28 -19.40 31.14
C GLY A 808 45.31 -20.56 32.14
N THR A 809 45.96 -20.31 33.26
CA THR A 809 45.99 -21.20 34.40
C THR A 809 45.50 -20.45 35.64
N VAL A 810 44.67 -21.10 36.45
CA VAL A 810 44.33 -20.62 37.78
C VAL A 810 45.07 -21.44 38.83
N GLU A 811 45.66 -20.75 39.80
CA GLU A 811 46.13 -21.33 41.05
C GLU A 811 45.04 -21.17 42.10
N LEU A 812 44.53 -22.28 42.61
CA LEU A 812 43.58 -22.29 43.72
C LEU A 812 44.36 -22.58 45.01
N ALA A 813 44.19 -21.71 46.02
CA ALA A 813 44.76 -21.95 47.34
C ALA A 813 43.97 -23.09 48.01
N ALA A 814 44.60 -24.25 48.20
CA ALA A 814 43.96 -25.39 48.85
C ALA A 814 43.60 -25.03 50.30
N ALA A 815 42.31 -24.84 50.58
CA ALA A 815 41.84 -24.70 51.94
C ALA A 815 41.56 -26.09 52.53
N ARG A 816 42.33 -26.44 53.57
CA ARG A 816 42.12 -27.50 54.57
C ARG A 816 42.73 -28.89 54.28
N THR A 817 43.89 -29.12 54.89
CA THR A 817 44.28 -30.44 55.41
C THR A 817 43.55 -30.72 56.74
N GLY A 818 42.39 -31.38 56.66
CA GLY A 818 41.82 -32.31 57.65
C GLY A 818 41.33 -31.80 59.03
N LYS A 819 40.03 -32.01 59.31
CA LYS A 819 39.53 -32.92 60.38
C LYS A 819 37.99 -32.98 60.41
N GLU A 820 37.49 -34.22 60.33
CA GLU A 820 36.12 -34.77 60.54
C GLU A 820 34.97 -34.27 59.66
#